data_AF-A0A953YV11-F1
#
_entry.id   AF-A0A953YV11-F1
#
_cell.length_a   1.000
_cell.length_b   1.000
_cell.length_c   1.000
_cell.angle_alpha   90.00
_cell.angle_beta   90.00
_cell.angle_gamma   90.00
#
_symmetry.space_group_name_H-M   'P 1'
#
loop_
_entity.id
_entity.type
_entity.pdbx_description
1 polymer ?
#
loop_
_entity_poly.entity_id
_entity_poly.type
_entity_poly.pdbx_seq_one_letter_code
_entity_poly.pdbx_strand_id
1 'polypeptide(L)'
;METLAVSELGQFAFLKDIGIVLGAGVIASLLMAGLRLPAVTGLLVAGAICGPFGLELVGDIHTIDTLAEVGVVLLLFTIGLEFPLSRFLKIGKPLLIGGTLQVGLTSAATIGIALALGLPFETAVPVAFAISLSSTAIVLRGLSDRGEIDAPHGRFIVGSLLFQDLCVIPMMLTLPVLAGGGTPGEVLKQTGISLGLAALAVIVTYVLSRAVLPYLLARVDKTRSRESFVLAILAICIGIALATGYAGLSLALGAFLAGVVLADSPFANRALTEVMSLRDLLTGLFFISLGMMFDIRAVIEHPLLVGGIFFAIFLGKAILATIAALFMRFPARAAVIAGLGLAQMGEFGFVVMNTAAREPLHLIDMAGEGRWITAAAILTMFVTPLVIRFSPHLAAGARLLRPLEKLLGVQAIDEEVTGHDETTDHVIVAGYGVSGRMIVNALKAVSIPYVIMEMNAETVRAARSDGEPAYYADVTSEEALEHAHVKQARAFVLTINDPGAAQRTLDTIRRVAPDLPIVVRARYHGEGLSLKALGATEVVSGELESSVEILARVLRLMNVPRNIIDRELTLVRQNTQLSARRATVPRGTLGDMGPLGELKVESYQVTEGEYADGKSLADLHLRSKTGASVIAVSRAGKVIDNPDPKTPHKAGDVLYLLGSLQQVRDAMSLLDSGTVPENDPVGDGTRIWKRDD
;
A
#
# COMPACT_ATOMS: atom_id res chain seq x y z
N MET A 1 -53.96 26.10 1.43
CA MET A 1 -53.97 24.79 2.13
C MET A 1 -53.58 23.65 1.20
N GLU A 2 -54.12 23.55 -0.02
CA GLU A 2 -53.67 22.56 -1.03
C GLU A 2 -52.17 22.62 -1.36
N THR A 3 -51.60 23.81 -1.55
CA THR A 3 -50.16 23.97 -1.85
C THR A 3 -49.23 23.58 -0.69
N LEU A 4 -49.69 23.74 0.56
CA LEU A 4 -48.95 23.29 1.76
C LEU A 4 -49.04 21.77 1.93
N ALA A 5 -50.22 21.18 1.70
CA ALA A 5 -50.43 19.74 1.75
C ALA A 5 -49.63 18.99 0.66
N VAL A 6 -49.53 19.55 -0.55
CA VAL A 6 -48.70 18.97 -1.62
C VAL A 6 -47.20 19.04 -1.28
N SER A 7 -46.74 20.11 -0.62
CA SER A 7 -45.33 20.20 -0.19
C SER A 7 -44.99 19.26 0.98
N GLU A 8 -45.91 19.07 1.94
CA GLU A 8 -45.69 18.14 3.06
C GLU A 8 -45.71 16.68 2.58
N LEU A 9 -46.59 16.33 1.63
CA LEU A 9 -46.60 15.01 1.00
C LEU A 9 -45.31 14.73 0.21
N GLY A 10 -44.76 15.74 -0.48
CA GLY A 10 -43.47 15.63 -1.18
C GLY A 10 -42.27 15.47 -0.23
N GLN A 11 -42.26 16.18 0.90
CA GLN A 11 -41.21 16.02 1.93
C GLN A 11 -41.27 14.64 2.60
N PHE A 12 -42.48 14.12 2.87
CA PHE A 12 -42.66 12.79 3.44
C PHE A 12 -42.23 11.69 2.46
N ALA A 13 -42.51 11.86 1.17
CA ALA A 13 -42.08 10.93 0.11
C ALA A 13 -40.54 10.87 0.00
N PHE A 14 -39.86 12.03 0.00
CA PHE A 14 -38.40 12.09 -0.05
C PHE A 14 -37.73 11.34 1.12
N LEU A 15 -38.15 11.64 2.36
CA LEU A 15 -37.55 11.01 3.54
C LEU A 15 -37.87 9.51 3.61
N LYS A 16 -39.08 9.12 3.17
CA LYS A 16 -39.48 7.72 3.04
C LYS A 16 -38.57 6.98 2.06
N ASP A 17 -38.37 7.51 0.86
CA ASP A 17 -37.58 6.86 -0.19
C ASP A 17 -36.12 6.70 0.22
N ILE A 18 -35.51 7.76 0.80
CA ILE A 18 -34.16 7.67 1.38
C ILE A 18 -34.11 6.65 2.52
N GLY A 19 -35.10 6.66 3.42
CA GLY A 19 -35.17 5.73 4.54
C GLY A 19 -35.25 4.27 4.08
N ILE A 20 -36.05 3.99 3.05
CA ILE A 20 -36.17 2.67 2.42
C ILE A 20 -34.82 2.25 1.82
N VAL A 21 -34.21 3.13 1.04
CA VAL A 21 -32.97 2.86 0.33
C VAL A 21 -31.80 2.61 1.30
N LEU A 22 -31.64 3.45 2.31
CA LEU A 22 -30.61 3.28 3.34
C LEU A 22 -30.87 2.03 4.18
N GLY A 23 -32.13 1.79 4.58
CA GLY A 23 -32.52 0.60 5.34
C GLY A 23 -32.24 -0.69 4.57
N ALA A 24 -32.68 -0.76 3.31
CA ALA A 24 -32.38 -1.88 2.42
C ALA A 24 -30.87 -2.04 2.19
N GLY A 25 -30.15 -0.93 2.01
CA GLY A 25 -28.70 -0.92 1.88
C GLY A 25 -27.97 -1.51 3.09
N VAL A 26 -28.39 -1.17 4.31
CA VAL A 26 -27.84 -1.75 5.54
C VAL A 26 -28.13 -3.25 5.62
N ILE A 27 -29.37 -3.66 5.38
CA ILE A 27 -29.76 -5.08 5.42
C ILE A 27 -28.96 -5.88 4.39
N ALA A 28 -28.92 -5.42 3.14
CA ALA A 28 -28.17 -6.08 2.08
C ALA A 28 -26.66 -6.12 2.37
N SER A 29 -26.09 -5.05 2.93
CA SER A 29 -24.68 -5.01 3.34
C SER A 29 -24.36 -6.01 4.46
N LEU A 30 -25.26 -6.16 5.45
CA LEU A 30 -25.11 -7.16 6.52
C LEU A 30 -25.19 -8.59 5.98
N LEU A 31 -26.10 -8.85 5.03
CA LEU A 31 -26.19 -10.14 4.35
C LEU A 31 -24.90 -10.44 3.57
N MET A 32 -24.37 -9.45 2.83
CA MET A 32 -23.10 -9.60 2.11
C MET A 32 -21.91 -9.83 3.06
N ALA A 33 -21.87 -9.14 4.20
CA ALA A 33 -20.85 -9.36 5.22
C ALA A 33 -20.88 -10.80 5.77
N GLY A 34 -22.07 -11.36 5.99
CA GLY A 34 -22.25 -12.78 6.35
C GLY A 34 -21.71 -13.74 5.29
N LEU A 35 -21.82 -13.37 4.01
CA LEU A 35 -21.24 -14.10 2.88
C LEU A 35 -19.75 -13.82 2.66
N ARG A 36 -19.12 -12.93 3.44
CA ARG A 36 -17.74 -12.43 3.24
C ARG A 36 -17.55 -11.73 1.88
N LEU A 37 -18.54 -10.96 1.45
CA LEU A 37 -18.49 -10.13 0.25
C LEU A 37 -18.42 -8.63 0.62
N PRO A 38 -17.86 -7.76 -0.24
CA PRO A 38 -17.78 -6.32 0.02
C PRO A 38 -19.16 -5.67 0.23
N ALA A 39 -19.26 -4.72 1.16
CA ALA A 39 -20.52 -3.99 1.45
C ALA A 39 -21.08 -3.24 0.22
N VAL A 40 -20.20 -2.75 -0.65
CA VAL A 40 -20.56 -2.09 -1.93
C VAL A 40 -21.45 -2.98 -2.80
N THR A 41 -21.21 -4.29 -2.79
CA THR A 41 -22.08 -5.26 -3.49
C THR A 41 -23.48 -5.28 -2.90
N GLY A 42 -23.60 -5.16 -1.58
CA GLY A 42 -24.90 -5.08 -0.90
C GLY A 42 -25.67 -3.82 -1.28
N LEU A 43 -24.99 -2.69 -1.41
CA LEU A 43 -25.58 -1.42 -1.83
C LEU A 43 -26.12 -1.48 -3.27
N LEU A 44 -25.36 -2.07 -4.20
CA LEU A 44 -25.81 -2.33 -5.58
C LEU A 44 -27.06 -3.24 -5.59
N VAL A 45 -27.06 -4.32 -4.80
CA VAL A 45 -28.19 -5.25 -4.72
C VAL A 45 -29.42 -4.55 -4.14
N ALA A 46 -29.24 -3.73 -3.11
CA ALA A 46 -30.32 -2.94 -2.53
C ALA A 46 -30.94 -1.99 -3.55
N GLY A 47 -30.12 -1.32 -4.36
CA GLY A 47 -30.59 -0.49 -5.47
C GLY A 47 -31.39 -1.27 -6.51
N ALA A 48 -30.90 -2.43 -6.94
CA ALA A 48 -31.59 -3.27 -7.91
C ALA A 48 -32.95 -3.80 -7.40
N ILE A 49 -33.05 -4.09 -6.10
CA ILE A 49 -34.30 -4.54 -5.48
C ILE A 49 -35.26 -3.36 -5.28
N CYS A 50 -34.79 -2.22 -4.78
CA CYS A 50 -35.64 -1.08 -4.46
C CYS A 50 -36.01 -0.23 -5.69
N GLY A 51 -35.24 -0.33 -6.76
CA GLY A 51 -35.37 0.46 -7.98
C GLY A 51 -36.62 0.12 -8.80
N PRO A 52 -36.88 0.92 -9.86
CA PRO A 52 -38.09 0.83 -10.69
C PRO A 52 -38.25 -0.51 -11.42
N PHE A 53 -37.14 -1.19 -11.69
CA PHE A 53 -37.15 -2.47 -12.37
C PHE A 53 -37.26 -3.66 -11.40
N GLY A 54 -37.14 -3.42 -10.10
CA GLY A 54 -37.22 -4.45 -9.05
C GLY A 54 -38.60 -4.53 -8.42
N LEU A 55 -38.69 -4.15 -7.14
CA LEU A 55 -39.91 -4.08 -6.36
C LEU A 55 -40.59 -2.70 -6.40
N GLU A 56 -39.97 -1.71 -7.06
CA GLU A 56 -40.50 -0.35 -7.21
C GLU A 56 -40.87 0.28 -5.86
N LEU A 57 -40.01 0.11 -4.85
CA LEU A 57 -40.24 0.62 -3.49
C LEU A 57 -39.98 2.12 -3.37
N VAL A 58 -39.20 2.67 -4.30
CA VAL A 58 -38.86 4.09 -4.41
C VAL A 58 -39.71 4.72 -5.50
N GLY A 59 -40.41 5.81 -5.16
CA GLY A 59 -41.24 6.54 -6.12
C GLY A 59 -40.50 7.65 -6.86
N ASP A 60 -39.56 8.34 -6.19
CA ASP A 60 -38.83 9.48 -6.77
C ASP A 60 -37.36 9.12 -7.09
N ILE A 61 -37.17 8.49 -8.26
CA ILE A 61 -35.84 8.08 -8.76
C ILE A 61 -34.97 9.31 -9.07
N HIS A 62 -35.58 10.39 -9.58
CA HIS A 62 -34.86 11.58 -10.01
C HIS A 62 -34.10 12.23 -8.84
N THR A 63 -34.73 12.25 -7.65
CA THR A 63 -34.09 12.78 -6.46
C THR A 63 -32.90 11.92 -6.01
N ILE A 64 -33.01 10.59 -6.10
CA ILE A 64 -31.89 9.69 -5.78
C ILE A 64 -30.75 9.86 -6.78
N ASP A 65 -31.07 9.99 -8.07
CA ASP A 65 -30.07 10.23 -9.12
C ASP A 65 -29.36 11.58 -8.92
N THR A 66 -30.09 12.62 -8.51
CA THR A 66 -29.50 13.93 -8.19
C THR A 66 -28.53 13.84 -7.02
N LEU A 67 -28.88 13.08 -5.96
CA LEU A 67 -27.98 12.83 -4.83
C LEU A 67 -26.76 11.99 -5.23
N ALA A 68 -26.95 11.01 -6.10
CA ALA A 68 -25.87 10.21 -6.65
C ALA A 68 -24.91 11.07 -7.51
N GLU A 69 -25.42 12.03 -8.28
CA GLU A 69 -24.61 12.97 -9.07
C GLU A 69 -23.73 13.85 -8.18
N VAL A 70 -24.25 14.33 -7.05
CA VAL A 70 -23.45 15.00 -6.00
C VAL A 70 -22.38 14.06 -5.44
N GLY A 71 -22.70 12.78 -5.28
CA GLY A 71 -21.74 11.75 -4.88
C GLY A 71 -20.61 11.53 -5.88
N VAL A 72 -20.92 11.50 -7.18
CA VAL A 72 -19.91 11.42 -8.25
C VAL A 72 -18.97 12.63 -8.21
N VAL A 73 -19.51 13.83 -8.04
CA VAL A 73 -18.74 15.07 -7.89
C VAL A 73 -17.75 14.96 -6.73
N LEU A 74 -18.22 14.51 -5.55
CA LEU A 74 -17.35 14.37 -4.37
C LEU A 74 -16.37 13.20 -4.46
N LEU A 75 -16.72 12.13 -5.16
CA LEU A 75 -15.83 11.01 -5.46
C LEU A 75 -14.67 11.48 -6.35
N LEU A 76 -14.98 12.14 -7.47
CA LEU A 76 -13.97 12.67 -8.41
C LEU A 76 -13.10 13.74 -7.77
N PHE A 77 -13.67 14.57 -6.89
CA PHE A 77 -12.91 15.51 -6.08
C PHE A 77 -11.91 14.79 -5.16
N THR A 78 -12.36 13.76 -4.44
CA THR A 78 -11.49 13.02 -3.53
C THR A 78 -10.38 12.29 -4.27
N ILE A 79 -10.68 11.73 -5.44
CA ILE A 79 -9.68 11.19 -6.36
C ILE A 79 -8.65 12.27 -6.69
N GLY A 80 -9.09 13.46 -7.13
CA GLY A 80 -8.18 14.59 -7.37
C GLY A 80 -7.28 14.90 -6.17
N LEU A 81 -7.78 14.78 -4.93
CA LEU A 81 -6.99 14.96 -3.69
C LEU A 81 -5.97 13.85 -3.42
N GLU A 82 -6.31 12.60 -3.73
CA GLU A 82 -5.44 11.43 -3.50
C GLU A 82 -4.21 11.43 -4.43
N PHE A 83 -4.28 12.14 -5.55
CA PHE A 83 -3.23 12.21 -6.57
C PHE A 83 -2.46 13.53 -6.58
N PRO A 84 -1.41 13.71 -5.75
CA PRO A 84 -0.41 14.72 -6.03
C PRO A 84 0.41 14.28 -7.25
N LEU A 85 0.55 15.15 -8.25
CA LEU A 85 1.27 14.89 -9.51
C LEU A 85 2.70 14.33 -9.28
N SER A 86 3.30 14.67 -8.14
CA SER A 86 4.62 14.21 -7.70
C SER A 86 4.70 12.74 -7.25
N ARG A 87 3.59 12.12 -6.82
CA ARG A 87 3.55 10.67 -6.48
C ARG A 87 3.34 9.80 -7.71
N PHE A 88 2.62 10.29 -8.72
CA PHE A 88 2.44 9.59 -10.00
C PHE A 88 3.78 9.24 -10.67
N LEU A 89 4.74 10.17 -10.64
CA LEU A 89 6.10 9.95 -11.16
C LEU A 89 6.91 8.89 -10.39
N LYS A 90 6.46 8.50 -9.19
CA LYS A 90 7.09 7.45 -8.36
C LYS A 90 6.41 6.08 -8.50
N ILE A 91 5.22 6.02 -9.12
CA ILE A 91 4.61 4.75 -9.52
C ILE A 91 5.55 4.14 -10.56
N GLY A 92 6.18 3.01 -10.22
CA GLY A 92 7.24 2.44 -11.06
C GLY A 92 6.82 2.31 -12.51
N LYS A 93 7.74 2.60 -13.45
CA LYS A 93 7.52 2.51 -14.91
C LYS A 93 6.75 1.25 -15.34
N PRO A 94 6.99 0.05 -14.76
CA PRO A 94 6.25 -1.15 -15.13
C PRO A 94 4.73 -1.03 -14.90
N LEU A 95 4.29 -0.40 -13.81
CA LEU A 95 2.87 -0.30 -13.47
C LEU A 95 2.12 0.67 -14.40
N LEU A 96 2.76 1.76 -14.82
CA LEU A 96 2.20 2.71 -15.79
C LEU A 96 2.07 2.09 -17.19
N ILE A 97 3.07 1.32 -17.62
CA ILE A 97 3.02 0.60 -18.90
C ILE A 97 1.90 -0.45 -18.87
N GLY A 98 1.77 -1.21 -17.78
CA GLY A 98 0.72 -2.21 -17.62
C GLY A 98 -0.69 -1.61 -17.72
N GLY A 99 -0.94 -0.51 -17.00
CA GLY A 99 -2.22 0.21 -17.07
C GLY A 99 -2.51 0.77 -18.47
N THR A 100 -1.52 1.38 -19.12
CA THR A 100 -1.64 1.91 -20.50
C THR A 100 -2.02 0.80 -21.47
N LEU A 101 -1.33 -0.34 -21.36
CA LEU A 101 -1.57 -1.49 -22.22
C LEU A 101 -2.97 -2.07 -21.98
N GLN A 102 -3.40 -2.20 -20.73
CA GLN A 102 -4.74 -2.72 -20.42
C GLN A 102 -5.85 -1.81 -20.93
N VAL A 103 -5.78 -0.50 -20.66
CA VAL A 103 -6.78 0.48 -21.12
C VAL A 103 -6.79 0.55 -22.65
N GLY A 104 -5.61 0.64 -23.27
CA GLY A 104 -5.44 0.72 -24.71
C GLY A 104 -5.96 -0.51 -25.45
N LEU A 105 -5.58 -1.71 -25.01
CA LEU A 105 -6.06 -2.97 -25.59
C LEU A 105 -7.58 -3.12 -25.45
N THR A 106 -8.13 -2.82 -24.28
CA THR A 106 -9.58 -2.92 -24.04
C THR A 106 -10.35 -1.92 -24.89
N SER A 107 -9.85 -0.68 -24.99
CA SER A 107 -10.49 0.36 -25.80
C SER A 107 -10.44 0.01 -27.29
N ALA A 108 -9.27 -0.39 -27.81
CA ALA A 108 -9.11 -0.75 -29.22
C ALA A 108 -9.95 -1.97 -29.62
N ALA A 109 -9.96 -3.02 -28.79
CA ALA A 109 -10.79 -4.20 -29.04
C ALA A 109 -12.28 -3.86 -29.02
N THR A 110 -12.72 -3.04 -28.06
CA THR A 110 -14.13 -2.66 -27.95
C THR A 110 -14.57 -1.78 -29.12
N ILE A 111 -13.75 -0.80 -29.54
CA ILE A 111 -14.03 0.01 -30.74
C ILE A 111 -14.11 -0.90 -31.98
N GLY A 112 -13.14 -1.81 -32.16
CA GLY A 112 -13.14 -2.72 -33.31
C GLY A 112 -14.39 -3.60 -33.38
N ILE A 113 -14.82 -4.15 -32.23
CA ILE A 113 -16.04 -4.96 -32.15
C ILE A 113 -17.29 -4.09 -32.39
N ALA A 114 -17.37 -2.91 -31.77
CA ALA A 114 -18.49 -2.00 -31.93
C ALA A 114 -18.68 -1.57 -33.39
N LEU A 115 -17.60 -1.19 -34.08
CA LEU A 115 -17.62 -0.85 -35.51
C LEU A 115 -18.02 -2.05 -36.37
N ALA A 116 -17.55 -3.26 -36.05
CA ALA A 116 -17.92 -4.48 -36.75
C ALA A 116 -19.41 -4.84 -36.58
N LEU A 117 -20.02 -4.43 -35.46
CA LEU A 117 -21.45 -4.56 -35.21
C LEU A 117 -22.28 -3.42 -35.87
N GLY A 118 -21.63 -2.50 -36.57
CA GLY A 118 -22.28 -1.40 -37.29
C GLY A 118 -22.52 -0.15 -36.45
N LEU A 119 -21.96 -0.06 -35.25
CA LEU A 119 -22.05 1.16 -34.43
C LEU A 119 -21.19 2.27 -35.04
N PRO A 120 -21.67 3.53 -35.02
CA PRO A 120 -20.88 4.66 -35.49
C PRO A 120 -19.67 4.88 -34.56
N PHE A 121 -18.60 5.45 -35.09
CA PHE A 121 -17.35 5.65 -34.34
C PHE A 121 -17.56 6.53 -33.09
N GLU A 122 -18.46 7.50 -33.22
CA GLU A 122 -18.90 8.45 -32.21
C GLU A 122 -19.57 7.75 -31.00
N THR A 123 -20.25 6.61 -31.23
CA THR A 123 -20.84 5.76 -30.17
C THR A 123 -19.87 4.70 -29.68
N ALA A 124 -19.05 4.14 -30.58
CA ALA A 124 -18.07 3.11 -30.26
C ALA A 124 -17.01 3.58 -29.25
N VAL A 125 -16.54 4.82 -29.36
CA VAL A 125 -15.49 5.37 -28.49
C VAL A 125 -15.95 5.54 -27.03
N PRO A 126 -17.08 6.21 -26.73
CA PRO A 126 -17.59 6.29 -25.36
C PRO A 126 -17.88 4.93 -24.72
N VAL A 127 -18.44 3.97 -25.49
CA VAL A 127 -18.67 2.59 -25.02
C VAL A 127 -17.34 1.90 -24.68
N ALA A 128 -16.32 2.08 -25.51
CA ALA A 128 -14.99 1.52 -25.27
C ALA A 128 -14.31 2.11 -24.04
N PHE A 129 -14.39 3.43 -23.84
CA PHE A 129 -13.92 4.08 -22.62
C PHE A 129 -14.65 3.54 -21.40
N ALA A 130 -15.97 3.45 -21.45
CA ALA A 130 -16.77 2.94 -20.36
C ALA A 130 -16.38 1.51 -19.95
N ILE A 131 -16.24 0.60 -20.93
CA ILE A 131 -15.86 -0.79 -20.70
C ILE A 131 -14.41 -0.92 -20.21
N SER A 132 -13.50 -0.03 -20.64
CA SER A 132 -12.08 -0.08 -20.26
C SER A 132 -11.84 0.15 -18.75
N LEU A 133 -12.73 0.91 -18.11
CA LEU A 133 -12.64 1.31 -16.70
C LEU A 133 -13.20 0.21 -15.79
N SER A 134 -12.51 -0.11 -14.71
CA SER A 134 -12.91 -1.16 -13.75
C SER A 134 -13.18 -0.53 -12.39
N SER A 135 -14.08 -1.11 -11.60
CA SER A 135 -14.38 -0.64 -10.25
C SER A 135 -13.20 -0.77 -9.29
N THR A 136 -12.72 0.36 -8.80
CA THR A 136 -11.64 0.43 -7.80
C THR A 136 -12.14 -0.03 -6.44
N ALA A 137 -13.33 0.41 -6.03
CA ALA A 137 -13.90 0.09 -4.71
C ALA A 137 -14.11 -1.41 -4.49
N ILE A 138 -14.68 -2.12 -5.48
CA ILE A 138 -14.96 -3.56 -5.37
C ILE A 138 -13.65 -4.37 -5.33
N VAL A 139 -12.72 -4.05 -6.23
CA VAL A 139 -11.51 -4.85 -6.44
C VAL A 139 -10.50 -4.63 -5.33
N LEU A 140 -10.22 -3.38 -4.95
CA LEU A 140 -9.29 -3.09 -3.86
C LEU A 140 -9.79 -3.63 -2.53
N ARG A 141 -11.11 -3.55 -2.27
CA ARG A 141 -11.69 -4.16 -1.07
C ARG A 141 -11.50 -5.68 -1.07
N GLY A 142 -11.80 -6.33 -2.20
CA GLY A 142 -11.60 -7.77 -2.37
C GLY A 142 -10.14 -8.23 -2.17
N LEU A 143 -9.16 -7.44 -2.63
CA LEU A 143 -7.73 -7.71 -2.40
C LEU A 143 -7.32 -7.42 -0.94
N SER A 144 -7.82 -6.32 -0.36
CA SER A 144 -7.54 -5.91 1.02
C SER A 144 -8.01 -6.94 2.04
N ASP A 145 -9.26 -7.41 1.89
CA ASP A 145 -9.86 -8.42 2.78
C ASP A 145 -9.11 -9.76 2.73
N ARG A 146 -8.31 -10.01 1.68
CA ARG A 146 -7.45 -11.19 1.51
C ARG A 146 -5.98 -10.93 1.83
N GLY A 147 -5.58 -9.70 2.12
CA GLY A 147 -4.18 -9.32 2.32
C GLY A 147 -3.32 -9.43 1.05
N GLU A 148 -3.93 -9.37 -0.14
CA GLU A 148 -3.28 -9.64 -1.43
C GLU A 148 -2.86 -8.38 -2.21
N ILE A 149 -3.06 -7.18 -1.65
CA ILE A 149 -2.67 -5.90 -2.28
C ILE A 149 -1.20 -5.91 -2.70
N ASP A 150 -0.33 -6.47 -1.86
CA ASP A 150 1.12 -6.49 -2.08
C ASP A 150 1.60 -7.66 -2.96
N ALA A 151 0.72 -8.62 -3.30
CA ALA A 151 1.03 -9.77 -4.14
C ALA A 151 1.23 -9.34 -5.61
N PRO A 152 1.87 -10.14 -6.48
CA PRO A 152 2.15 -9.70 -7.86
C PRO A 152 0.91 -9.33 -8.66
N HIS A 153 -0.17 -10.14 -8.57
CA HIS A 153 -1.45 -9.80 -9.20
C HIS A 153 -2.06 -8.55 -8.58
N GLY A 154 -1.99 -8.41 -7.25
CA GLY A 154 -2.47 -7.23 -6.53
C GLY A 154 -1.78 -5.94 -6.98
N ARG A 155 -0.45 -5.97 -7.12
CA ARG A 155 0.32 -4.82 -7.63
C ARG A 155 -0.08 -4.43 -9.04
N PHE A 156 -0.22 -5.40 -9.96
CA PHE A 156 -0.67 -5.12 -11.32
C PHE A 156 -2.09 -4.54 -11.35
N ILE A 157 -3.01 -5.13 -10.58
CA ILE A 157 -4.39 -4.64 -10.44
C ILE A 157 -4.38 -3.19 -9.92
N VAL A 158 -3.72 -2.93 -8.79
CA VAL A 158 -3.64 -1.59 -8.18
C VAL A 158 -3.06 -0.59 -9.18
N GLY A 159 -1.95 -0.91 -9.84
CA GLY A 159 -1.34 -0.03 -10.86
C GLY A 159 -2.28 0.25 -12.04
N SER A 160 -3.00 -0.78 -12.50
CA SER A 160 -3.95 -0.63 -13.61
C SER A 160 -5.16 0.20 -13.22
N LEU A 161 -5.72 0.00 -12.02
CA LEU A 161 -6.83 0.79 -11.49
C LEU A 161 -6.44 2.26 -11.34
N LEU A 162 -5.27 2.55 -10.75
CA LEU A 162 -4.78 3.93 -10.62
C LEU A 162 -4.60 4.60 -11.99
N PHE A 163 -4.13 3.85 -12.99
CA PHE A 163 -4.01 4.36 -14.35
C PHE A 163 -5.38 4.58 -15.01
N GLN A 164 -6.33 3.66 -14.84
CA GLN A 164 -7.71 3.79 -15.32
C GLN A 164 -8.38 5.04 -14.76
N ASP A 165 -8.30 5.26 -13.44
CA ASP A 165 -8.87 6.42 -12.77
C ASP A 165 -8.29 7.74 -13.33
N LEU A 166 -6.99 7.75 -13.68
CA LEU A 166 -6.36 8.88 -14.35
C LEU A 166 -6.87 9.08 -15.79
N CYS A 167 -7.12 7.99 -16.53
CA CYS A 167 -7.62 8.03 -17.90
C CYS A 167 -9.04 8.60 -18.02
N VAL A 168 -9.82 8.62 -16.95
CA VAL A 168 -11.18 9.21 -16.96
C VAL A 168 -11.15 10.66 -17.44
N ILE A 169 -10.12 11.44 -17.10
CA ILE A 169 -10.01 12.86 -17.46
C ILE A 169 -9.90 13.05 -18.99
N PRO A 170 -8.86 12.51 -19.68
CA PRO A 170 -8.78 12.65 -21.13
C PRO A 170 -9.98 12.00 -21.83
N MET A 171 -10.53 10.89 -21.32
CA MET A 171 -11.74 10.29 -21.87
C MET A 171 -12.93 11.26 -21.84
N MET A 172 -13.20 11.88 -20.69
CA MET A 172 -14.29 12.84 -20.54
C MET A 172 -14.09 14.11 -21.38
N LEU A 173 -12.85 14.57 -21.54
CA LEU A 173 -12.51 15.71 -22.41
C LEU A 173 -12.73 15.45 -23.90
N THR A 174 -12.70 14.19 -24.32
CA THR A 174 -12.94 13.83 -25.73
C THR A 174 -14.42 13.72 -26.10
N LEU A 175 -15.33 13.55 -25.13
CA LEU A 175 -16.76 13.38 -25.42
C LEU A 175 -17.39 14.61 -26.11
N PRO A 176 -17.18 15.86 -25.63
CA PRO A 176 -17.74 17.04 -26.31
C PRO A 176 -17.14 17.25 -27.70
N VAL A 177 -15.89 16.81 -27.92
CA VAL A 177 -15.21 16.89 -29.21
C VAL A 177 -15.83 15.92 -30.22
N LEU A 178 -16.13 14.68 -29.78
CA LEU A 178 -16.84 13.68 -30.58
C LEU A 178 -18.28 14.11 -30.87
N ALA A 179 -18.92 14.82 -29.93
CA ALA A 179 -20.26 15.36 -30.09
C ALA A 179 -20.35 16.58 -31.05
N GLY A 180 -19.21 17.11 -31.53
CA GLY A 180 -19.16 18.36 -32.30
C GLY A 180 -19.45 18.25 -33.79
N GLY A 181 -19.69 17.03 -34.33
CA GLY A 181 -20.10 16.73 -35.72
C GLY A 181 -19.83 17.79 -36.80
N GLY A 182 -18.76 17.63 -37.59
CA GLY A 182 -18.45 18.52 -38.73
C GLY A 182 -17.41 17.93 -39.70
N THR A 183 -17.10 18.65 -40.78
CA THR A 183 -16.00 18.26 -41.69
C THR A 183 -14.65 18.31 -40.96
N PRO A 184 -13.62 17.51 -41.34
CA PRO A 184 -12.34 17.47 -40.62
C PRO A 184 -11.69 18.85 -40.40
N GLY A 185 -11.91 19.82 -41.30
CA GLY A 185 -11.42 21.19 -41.17
C GLY A 185 -12.21 22.08 -40.21
N GLU A 186 -13.55 21.92 -40.14
CA GLU A 186 -14.40 22.64 -39.19
C GLU A 186 -14.30 22.03 -37.79
N VAL A 187 -14.23 20.70 -37.70
CA VAL A 187 -13.95 19.99 -36.45
C VAL A 187 -12.60 20.43 -35.91
N LEU A 188 -11.53 20.53 -36.72
CA LEU A 188 -10.23 20.96 -36.21
C LEU A 188 -10.25 22.41 -35.70
N LYS A 189 -11.00 23.31 -36.34
CA LYS A 189 -11.11 24.72 -35.95
C LYS A 189 -12.00 24.92 -34.72
N GLN A 190 -13.16 24.27 -34.68
CA GLN A 190 -14.14 24.36 -33.60
C GLN A 190 -13.65 23.58 -32.38
N THR A 191 -13.04 22.40 -32.58
CA THR A 191 -12.31 21.66 -31.54
C THR A 191 -11.13 22.47 -31.04
N GLY A 192 -10.33 23.10 -31.92
CA GLY A 192 -9.19 23.92 -31.48
C GLY A 192 -9.60 25.11 -30.61
N ILE A 193 -10.72 25.77 -30.93
CA ILE A 193 -11.27 26.88 -30.13
C ILE A 193 -11.86 26.36 -28.81
N SER A 194 -12.64 25.28 -28.84
CA SER A 194 -13.24 24.69 -27.64
C SER A 194 -12.18 24.09 -26.71
N LEU A 195 -11.17 23.39 -27.23
CA LEU A 195 -10.02 22.92 -26.45
C LEU A 195 -9.20 24.09 -25.92
N GLY A 196 -9.01 25.15 -26.72
CA GLY A 196 -8.30 26.35 -26.31
C GLY A 196 -8.99 27.07 -25.15
N LEU A 197 -10.31 27.21 -25.22
CA LEU A 197 -11.14 27.78 -24.15
C LEU A 197 -11.18 26.88 -22.91
N ALA A 198 -11.34 25.57 -23.10
CA ALA A 198 -11.26 24.58 -22.03
C ALA A 198 -9.89 24.62 -21.32
N ALA A 199 -8.79 24.58 -22.09
CA ALA A 199 -7.43 24.67 -21.56
C ALA A 199 -7.19 26.00 -20.85
N LEU A 200 -7.66 27.11 -21.41
CA LEU A 200 -7.59 28.42 -20.76
C LEU A 200 -8.38 28.42 -19.44
N ALA A 201 -9.61 27.89 -19.42
CA ALA A 201 -10.43 27.79 -18.22
C ALA A 201 -9.74 26.93 -17.15
N VAL A 202 -9.14 25.81 -17.54
CA VAL A 202 -8.35 24.95 -16.64
C VAL A 202 -7.12 25.68 -16.11
N ILE A 203 -6.35 26.35 -16.97
CA ILE A 203 -5.14 27.09 -16.58
C ILE A 203 -5.49 28.26 -15.65
N VAL A 204 -6.50 29.05 -16.00
CA VAL A 204 -6.98 30.18 -15.19
C VAL A 204 -7.46 29.68 -13.83
N THR A 205 -8.27 28.62 -13.82
CA THR A 205 -8.75 28.00 -12.58
C THR A 205 -7.58 27.48 -11.75
N TYR A 206 -6.63 26.76 -12.35
CA TYR A 206 -5.44 26.23 -11.67
C TYR A 206 -4.58 27.35 -11.06
N VAL A 207 -4.27 28.40 -11.84
CA VAL A 207 -3.45 29.54 -11.39
C VAL A 207 -4.15 30.33 -10.29
N LEU A 208 -5.43 30.67 -10.48
CA LEU A 208 -6.23 31.40 -9.50
C LEU A 208 -6.33 30.63 -8.19
N SER A 209 -6.57 29.32 -8.30
CA SER A 209 -6.66 28.43 -7.15
C SER A 209 -5.33 28.31 -6.42
N ARG A 210 -4.19 28.29 -7.10
CA ARG A 210 -2.89 28.25 -6.41
C ARG A 210 -2.60 29.50 -5.57
N ALA A 211 -3.17 30.65 -5.92
CA ALA A 211 -3.00 31.90 -5.16
C ALA A 211 -4.07 32.08 -4.07
N VAL A 212 -5.34 31.84 -4.41
CA VAL A 212 -6.49 32.14 -3.54
C VAL A 212 -6.72 31.03 -2.50
N LEU A 213 -6.58 29.76 -2.88
CA LEU A 213 -6.93 28.62 -2.03
C LEU A 213 -6.05 28.51 -0.79
N PRO A 214 -4.71 28.61 -0.87
CA PRO A 214 -3.86 28.56 0.32
C PRO A 214 -4.16 29.70 1.29
N TYR A 215 -4.48 30.89 0.77
CA TYR A 215 -4.85 32.04 1.59
C TYR A 215 -6.18 31.82 2.33
N LEU A 216 -7.23 31.41 1.60
CA LEU A 216 -8.54 31.13 2.19
C LEU A 216 -8.45 30.01 3.23
N LEU A 217 -7.79 28.90 2.88
CA LEU A 217 -7.65 27.77 3.79
C LEU A 217 -6.79 28.10 5.00
N ALA A 218 -5.74 28.91 4.87
CA ALA A 218 -4.98 29.38 6.03
C ALA A 218 -5.80 30.29 6.95
N ARG A 219 -6.76 31.07 6.42
CA ARG A 219 -7.68 31.88 7.23
C ARG A 219 -8.71 31.01 7.95
N VAL A 220 -9.27 30.01 7.27
CA VAL A 220 -10.22 29.07 7.86
C VAL A 220 -9.51 28.18 8.89
N ASP A 221 -8.29 27.73 8.62
CA ASP A 221 -7.49 26.93 9.54
C ASP A 221 -7.21 27.65 10.87
N LYS A 222 -6.99 28.98 10.82
CA LYS A 222 -6.83 29.81 12.03
C LYS A 222 -8.05 29.78 12.96
N THR A 223 -9.24 29.50 12.45
CA THR A 223 -10.44 29.35 13.29
C THR A 223 -10.39 28.11 14.18
N ARG A 224 -9.51 27.14 13.85
CA ARG A 224 -9.40 25.81 14.48
C ARG A 224 -10.72 25.03 14.54
N SER A 225 -11.75 25.46 13.81
CA SER A 225 -13.01 24.74 13.68
C SER A 225 -12.92 23.72 12.56
N ARG A 226 -13.20 22.46 12.90
CA ARG A 226 -13.33 21.36 11.93
C ARG A 226 -14.45 21.63 10.93
N GLU A 227 -15.60 22.12 11.42
CA GLU A 227 -16.80 22.38 10.62
C GLU A 227 -16.55 23.44 9.55
N SER A 228 -15.93 24.56 9.94
CA SER A 228 -15.60 25.65 9.00
C SER A 228 -14.64 25.17 7.92
N PHE A 229 -13.70 24.29 8.27
CA PHE A 229 -12.74 23.73 7.32
C PHE A 229 -13.41 22.79 6.31
N VAL A 230 -14.28 21.88 6.77
CA VAL A 230 -15.10 21.02 5.89
C VAL A 230 -15.94 21.86 4.93
N LEU A 231 -16.66 22.86 5.45
CA LEU A 231 -17.50 23.75 4.64
C LEU A 231 -16.68 24.51 3.59
N ALA A 232 -15.49 24.99 3.95
CA ALA A 232 -14.61 25.66 3.00
C ALA A 232 -14.19 24.73 1.87
N ILE A 233 -13.82 23.48 2.17
CA ILE A 233 -13.43 22.50 1.15
C ILE A 233 -14.59 22.17 0.22
N LEU A 234 -15.79 21.94 0.76
CA LEU A 234 -16.98 21.66 -0.05
C LEU A 234 -17.35 22.86 -0.93
N ALA A 235 -17.30 24.07 -0.38
CA ALA A 235 -17.55 25.30 -1.13
C ALA A 235 -16.53 25.50 -2.27
N ILE A 236 -15.26 25.16 -2.02
CA ILE A 236 -14.20 25.17 -3.03
C ILE A 236 -14.50 24.15 -4.13
N CYS A 237 -14.80 22.90 -3.75
CA CYS A 237 -15.10 21.81 -4.68
C CYS A 237 -16.28 22.18 -5.60
N ILE A 238 -17.41 22.56 -5.01
CA ILE A 238 -18.62 22.95 -5.73
C ILE A 238 -18.38 24.24 -6.53
N GLY A 239 -17.68 25.23 -5.96
CA GLY A 239 -17.40 26.50 -6.62
C GLY A 239 -16.56 26.34 -7.90
N ILE A 240 -15.52 25.50 -7.84
CA ILE A 240 -14.70 25.19 -9.01
C ILE A 240 -15.48 24.32 -10.01
N ALA A 241 -16.27 23.34 -9.54
CA ALA A 241 -17.13 22.53 -10.40
C ALA A 241 -18.14 23.39 -11.18
N LEU A 242 -18.78 24.35 -10.53
CA LEU A 242 -19.70 25.28 -11.17
C LEU A 242 -18.98 26.24 -12.13
N ALA A 243 -17.83 26.79 -11.74
CA ALA A 243 -17.06 27.72 -12.58
C ALA A 243 -16.62 27.06 -13.90
N THR A 244 -16.13 25.82 -13.82
CA THR A 244 -15.77 25.02 -15.00
C THR A 244 -17.01 24.57 -15.79
N GLY A 245 -18.12 24.26 -15.10
CA GLY A 245 -19.45 24.08 -15.68
C GLY A 245 -19.87 25.22 -16.62
N TYR A 246 -19.79 26.45 -16.13
CA TYR A 246 -20.08 27.65 -16.94
C TYR A 246 -19.10 27.88 -18.09
N ALA A 247 -17.89 27.33 -18.01
CA ALA A 247 -16.91 27.36 -19.10
C ALA A 247 -17.15 26.26 -20.15
N GLY A 248 -18.23 25.47 -20.03
CA GLY A 248 -18.59 24.40 -20.97
C GLY A 248 -17.93 23.04 -20.66
N LEU A 249 -17.37 22.86 -19.46
CA LEU A 249 -16.84 21.59 -18.99
C LEU A 249 -17.89 20.85 -18.12
N SER A 250 -17.76 19.54 -17.94
CA SER A 250 -18.65 18.81 -17.04
C SER A 250 -18.36 19.13 -15.57
N LEU A 251 -19.40 19.13 -14.72
CA LEU A 251 -19.26 19.33 -13.26
C LEU A 251 -18.30 18.31 -12.63
N ALA A 252 -18.35 17.07 -13.13
CA ALA A 252 -17.46 15.97 -12.78
C ALA A 252 -15.97 16.33 -12.99
N LEU A 253 -15.63 16.87 -14.17
CA LEU A 253 -14.27 17.30 -14.49
C LEU A 253 -13.83 18.47 -13.60
N GLY A 254 -14.72 19.42 -13.36
CA GLY A 254 -14.47 20.54 -12.47
C GLY A 254 -14.15 20.13 -11.03
N ALA A 255 -14.91 19.18 -10.49
CA ALA A 255 -14.70 18.62 -9.17
C ALA A 255 -13.35 17.91 -9.06
N PHE A 256 -12.99 17.13 -10.08
CA PHE A 256 -11.67 16.50 -10.17
C PHE A 256 -10.54 17.54 -10.16
N LEU A 257 -10.65 18.59 -10.98
CA LEU A 257 -9.66 19.68 -11.03
C LEU A 257 -9.54 20.40 -9.68
N ALA A 258 -10.65 20.63 -8.99
CA ALA A 258 -10.66 21.20 -7.65
C ALA A 258 -9.83 20.35 -6.68
N GLY A 259 -9.96 19.02 -6.78
CA GLY A 259 -9.19 18.06 -5.99
C GLY A 259 -7.69 18.16 -6.30
N VAL A 260 -7.31 18.12 -7.58
CA VAL A 260 -5.90 18.21 -8.00
C VAL A 260 -5.25 19.49 -7.53
N VAL A 261 -5.94 20.64 -7.64
CA VAL A 261 -5.37 21.90 -7.15
C VAL A 261 -5.19 21.86 -5.63
N LEU A 262 -6.16 21.31 -4.91
CA LEU A 262 -6.08 21.22 -3.46
C LEU A 262 -5.04 20.18 -2.99
N ALA A 263 -4.76 19.15 -3.77
CA ALA A 263 -3.76 18.12 -3.51
C ALA A 263 -2.34 18.67 -3.38
N ASP A 264 -2.02 19.75 -4.12
CA ASP A 264 -0.73 20.43 -4.06
C ASP A 264 -0.63 21.44 -2.89
N SER A 265 -1.67 21.58 -2.07
CA SER A 265 -1.66 22.47 -0.91
C SER A 265 -1.13 21.78 0.36
N PRO A 266 -0.60 22.54 1.34
CA PRO A 266 -0.24 22.00 2.66
C PRO A 266 -1.41 21.35 3.42
N PHE A 267 -2.65 21.65 3.00
CA PHE A 267 -3.88 21.22 3.63
C PHE A 267 -4.46 19.93 3.03
N ALA A 268 -3.84 19.37 1.98
CA ALA A 268 -4.35 18.21 1.23
C ALA A 268 -4.70 17.01 2.11
N ASN A 269 -3.78 16.55 2.97
CA ASN A 269 -4.00 15.39 3.83
C ASN A 269 -5.17 15.59 4.81
N ARG A 270 -5.29 16.81 5.35
CA ARG A 270 -6.42 17.14 6.23
C ARG A 270 -7.71 17.20 5.43
N ALA A 271 -7.71 17.86 4.28
CA ALA A 271 -8.87 17.93 3.39
C ALA A 271 -9.39 16.54 3.01
N LEU A 272 -8.47 15.63 2.66
CA LEU A 272 -8.78 14.24 2.38
C LEU A 272 -9.48 13.59 3.58
N THR A 273 -8.85 13.61 4.75
CA THR A 273 -9.36 12.96 5.97
C THR A 273 -10.74 13.47 6.35
N GLU A 274 -10.98 14.76 6.16
CA GLU A 274 -12.25 15.40 6.53
C GLU A 274 -13.39 15.09 5.55
N VAL A 275 -13.08 14.89 4.26
CA VAL A 275 -14.08 14.58 3.23
C VAL A 275 -14.33 13.08 3.09
N MET A 276 -13.44 12.21 3.58
CA MET A 276 -13.57 10.74 3.48
C MET A 276 -14.93 10.22 3.93
N SER A 277 -15.44 10.64 5.09
CA SER A 277 -16.75 10.16 5.58
C SER A 277 -17.91 10.59 4.68
N LEU A 278 -17.84 11.80 4.12
CA LEU A 278 -18.85 12.30 3.19
C LEU A 278 -18.77 11.58 1.85
N ARG A 279 -17.55 11.38 1.33
CA ARG A 279 -17.30 10.57 0.13
C ARG A 279 -17.90 9.18 0.31
N ASP A 280 -17.60 8.49 1.41
CA ASP A 280 -18.04 7.11 1.61
C ASP A 280 -19.57 7.00 1.67
N LEU A 281 -20.24 7.95 2.34
CA LEU A 281 -21.71 8.03 2.37
C LEU A 281 -22.30 8.22 0.96
N LEU A 282 -21.80 9.20 0.22
CA LEU A 282 -22.35 9.53 -1.10
C LEU A 282 -21.97 8.51 -2.17
N THR A 283 -20.80 7.89 -2.04
CA THR A 283 -20.42 6.72 -2.85
C THR A 283 -21.40 5.58 -2.60
N GLY A 284 -21.85 5.40 -1.36
CA GLY A 284 -22.90 4.45 -1.03
C GLY A 284 -24.22 4.73 -1.76
N LEU A 285 -24.69 5.98 -1.72
CA LEU A 285 -25.89 6.40 -2.47
C LEU A 285 -25.72 6.23 -3.98
N PHE A 286 -24.53 6.53 -4.51
CA PHE A 286 -24.22 6.33 -5.92
C PHE A 286 -24.32 4.85 -6.33
N PHE A 287 -23.76 3.93 -5.55
CA PHE A 287 -23.89 2.49 -5.84
C PHE A 287 -25.34 1.99 -5.74
N ILE A 288 -26.16 2.58 -4.88
CA ILE A 288 -27.60 2.28 -4.86
C ILE A 288 -28.26 2.82 -6.13
N SER A 289 -28.02 4.07 -6.53
CA SER A 289 -28.55 4.63 -7.79
C SER A 289 -28.15 3.78 -9.00
N LEU A 290 -26.87 3.36 -9.10
CA LEU A 290 -26.44 2.41 -10.13
C LEU A 290 -27.23 1.10 -10.07
N GLY A 291 -27.47 0.56 -8.88
CA GLY A 291 -28.33 -0.62 -8.72
C GLY A 291 -29.73 -0.38 -9.25
N MET A 292 -30.32 0.81 -9.02
CA MET A 292 -31.65 1.17 -9.53
C MET A 292 -31.70 1.27 -11.06
N MET A 293 -30.57 1.53 -11.72
CA MET A 293 -30.46 1.49 -13.18
C MET A 293 -30.46 0.06 -13.76
N PHE A 294 -30.36 -0.97 -12.91
CA PHE A 294 -30.36 -2.36 -13.35
C PHE A 294 -31.74 -2.79 -13.84
N ASP A 295 -31.93 -2.78 -15.15
CA ASP A 295 -33.17 -3.25 -15.77
C ASP A 295 -33.19 -4.78 -15.89
N ILE A 296 -33.79 -5.45 -14.90
CA ILE A 296 -34.00 -6.90 -14.94
C ILE A 296 -34.89 -7.33 -16.11
N ARG A 297 -35.82 -6.47 -16.57
CA ARG A 297 -36.68 -6.79 -17.72
C ARG A 297 -35.83 -6.92 -18.97
N ALA A 298 -34.79 -6.12 -19.10
CA ALA A 298 -33.85 -6.22 -20.21
C ALA A 298 -33.18 -7.61 -20.28
N VAL A 299 -32.82 -8.16 -19.12
CA VAL A 299 -32.22 -9.49 -18.98
C VAL A 299 -33.22 -10.59 -19.34
N ILE A 300 -34.49 -10.42 -18.96
CA ILE A 300 -35.56 -11.42 -19.18
C ILE A 300 -36.05 -11.38 -20.65
N GLU A 301 -36.20 -10.19 -21.23
CA GLU A 301 -36.68 -9.98 -22.60
C GLU A 301 -35.64 -10.43 -23.63
N HIS A 302 -34.36 -10.12 -23.40
CA HIS A 302 -33.27 -10.43 -24.33
C HIS A 302 -32.09 -11.14 -23.65
N PRO A 303 -32.29 -12.36 -23.10
CA PRO A 303 -31.28 -13.05 -22.30
C PRO A 303 -30.03 -13.41 -23.11
N LEU A 304 -30.18 -13.76 -24.39
CA LEU A 304 -29.04 -14.05 -25.27
C LEU A 304 -28.21 -12.80 -25.58
N LEU A 305 -28.86 -11.65 -25.80
CA LEU A 305 -28.17 -10.41 -26.12
C LEU A 305 -27.41 -9.88 -24.90
N VAL A 306 -28.11 -9.74 -23.76
CA VAL A 306 -27.50 -9.26 -22.52
C VAL A 306 -26.44 -10.23 -22.02
N GLY A 307 -26.70 -11.54 -22.11
CA GLY A 307 -25.72 -12.57 -21.80
C GLY A 307 -24.49 -12.50 -22.71
N GLY A 308 -24.69 -12.30 -24.01
CA GLY A 308 -23.61 -12.11 -24.99
C GLY A 308 -22.73 -10.90 -24.67
N ILE A 309 -23.35 -9.75 -24.38
CA ILE A 309 -22.63 -8.52 -23.96
C ILE A 309 -21.90 -8.75 -22.63
N PHE A 310 -22.55 -9.39 -21.64
CA PHE A 310 -21.94 -9.74 -20.37
C PHE A 310 -20.68 -10.58 -20.55
N PHE A 311 -20.74 -11.66 -21.35
CA PHE A 311 -19.57 -12.50 -21.61
C PHE A 311 -18.51 -11.75 -22.43
N ALA A 312 -18.90 -10.93 -23.40
CA ALA A 312 -17.98 -10.12 -24.17
C ALA A 312 -17.19 -9.13 -23.29
N ILE A 313 -17.88 -8.42 -22.40
CA ILE A 313 -17.26 -7.52 -21.42
C ILE A 313 -16.39 -8.34 -20.46
N PHE A 314 -16.99 -9.30 -19.77
CA PHE A 314 -16.34 -9.99 -18.66
C PHE A 314 -15.17 -10.86 -19.12
N LEU A 315 -15.40 -11.78 -20.06
CA LEU A 315 -14.37 -12.69 -20.54
C LEU A 315 -13.38 -11.96 -21.45
N GLY A 316 -13.86 -11.08 -22.33
CA GLY A 316 -13.00 -10.30 -23.22
C GLY A 316 -12.02 -9.44 -22.43
N LYS A 317 -12.53 -8.66 -21.47
CA LYS A 317 -11.67 -7.81 -20.62
C LYS A 317 -10.75 -8.64 -19.72
N ALA A 318 -11.22 -9.77 -19.17
CA ALA A 318 -10.36 -10.67 -18.41
C ALA A 318 -9.17 -11.19 -19.25
N ILE A 319 -9.42 -11.58 -20.50
CA ILE A 319 -8.38 -12.02 -21.44
C ILE A 319 -7.41 -10.87 -21.76
N LEU A 320 -7.92 -9.70 -22.13
CA LEU A 320 -7.09 -8.55 -22.50
C LEU A 320 -6.23 -8.07 -21.32
N ALA A 321 -6.78 -8.04 -20.11
CA ALA A 321 -6.03 -7.71 -18.90
C ALA A 321 -5.00 -8.80 -18.54
N THR A 322 -5.31 -10.09 -18.78
CA THR A 322 -4.33 -11.18 -18.64
C THR A 322 -3.17 -11.02 -19.62
N ILE A 323 -3.46 -10.71 -20.89
CA ILE A 323 -2.44 -10.43 -21.92
C ILE A 323 -1.57 -9.24 -21.51
N ALA A 324 -2.17 -8.16 -21.02
CA ALA A 324 -1.44 -7.00 -20.53
C ALA A 324 -0.50 -7.36 -19.36
N ALA A 325 -0.97 -8.17 -18.41
CA ALA A 325 -0.14 -8.65 -17.30
C ALA A 325 0.99 -9.59 -17.75
N LEU A 326 0.74 -10.48 -18.72
CA LEU A 326 1.77 -11.34 -19.31
C LEU A 326 2.85 -10.53 -20.04
N PHE A 327 2.45 -9.50 -20.80
CA PHE A 327 3.41 -8.60 -21.46
C PHE A 327 4.30 -7.87 -20.45
N MET A 328 3.76 -7.58 -19.26
CA MET A 328 4.52 -7.04 -18.13
C MET A 328 5.38 -8.09 -17.39
N ARG A 329 5.44 -9.33 -17.90
CA ARG A 329 6.23 -10.46 -17.36
C ARG A 329 5.80 -10.93 -15.98
N PHE A 330 4.51 -10.79 -15.66
CA PHE A 330 3.95 -11.46 -14.48
C PHE A 330 3.76 -12.97 -14.74
N PRO A 331 3.87 -13.82 -13.71
CA PRO A 331 3.58 -15.25 -13.87
C PRO A 331 2.15 -15.46 -14.37
N ALA A 332 1.89 -16.43 -15.25
CA ALA A 332 0.57 -16.59 -15.85
C ALA A 332 -0.56 -16.80 -14.85
N ARG A 333 -0.30 -17.52 -13.75
CA ARG A 333 -1.27 -17.64 -12.66
C ARG A 333 -1.66 -16.28 -12.09
N ALA A 334 -0.67 -15.43 -11.81
CA ALA A 334 -0.90 -14.07 -11.33
C ALA A 334 -1.58 -13.20 -12.40
N ALA A 335 -1.22 -13.35 -13.66
CA ALA A 335 -1.82 -12.63 -14.78
C ALA A 335 -3.30 -12.98 -14.97
N VAL A 336 -3.69 -14.26 -14.86
CA VAL A 336 -5.09 -14.71 -14.93
C VAL A 336 -5.90 -14.17 -13.74
N ILE A 337 -5.34 -14.24 -12.53
CA ILE A 337 -5.99 -13.67 -11.34
C ILE A 337 -6.18 -12.15 -11.51
N ALA A 338 -5.17 -11.47 -12.03
CA ALA A 338 -5.25 -10.04 -12.35
C ALA A 338 -6.31 -9.73 -13.41
N GLY A 339 -6.36 -10.52 -14.48
CA GLY A 339 -7.37 -10.38 -15.53
C GLY A 339 -8.79 -10.55 -15.01
N LEU A 340 -9.04 -11.59 -14.22
CA LEU A 340 -10.33 -11.83 -13.57
C LEU A 340 -10.72 -10.71 -12.60
N GLY A 341 -9.74 -10.11 -11.90
CA GLY A 341 -9.98 -8.96 -11.01
C GLY A 341 -10.39 -7.68 -11.76
N LEU A 342 -9.87 -7.48 -12.97
CA LEU A 342 -10.13 -6.30 -13.81
C LEU A 342 -11.26 -6.50 -14.84
N ALA A 343 -11.95 -7.64 -14.80
CA ALA A 343 -12.91 -8.06 -15.83
C ALA A 343 -14.19 -7.20 -15.89
N GLN A 344 -14.58 -6.55 -14.80
CA GLN A 344 -15.83 -5.78 -14.73
C GLN A 344 -15.69 -4.33 -15.18
N MET A 345 -16.84 -3.74 -15.49
CA MET A 345 -17.00 -2.32 -15.74
C MET A 345 -17.22 -1.54 -14.43
N GLY A 346 -16.42 -0.49 -14.23
CA GLY A 346 -16.44 0.33 -13.03
C GLY A 346 -17.44 1.47 -13.00
N GLU A 347 -17.56 2.10 -11.84
CA GLU A 347 -18.39 3.28 -11.57
C GLU A 347 -18.16 4.41 -12.60
N PHE A 348 -16.90 4.68 -12.95
CA PHE A 348 -16.55 5.74 -13.89
C PHE A 348 -16.99 5.43 -15.31
N GLY A 349 -17.14 4.16 -15.66
CA GLY A 349 -17.69 3.79 -16.95
C GLY A 349 -19.14 4.26 -17.10
N PHE A 350 -19.95 4.19 -16.04
CA PHE A 350 -21.32 4.72 -16.05
C PHE A 350 -21.34 6.25 -16.10
N VAL A 351 -20.39 6.92 -15.45
CA VAL A 351 -20.24 8.39 -15.55
C VAL A 351 -19.94 8.80 -17.00
N VAL A 352 -19.02 8.09 -17.67
CA VAL A 352 -18.69 8.31 -19.09
C VAL A 352 -19.92 8.09 -19.97
N MET A 353 -20.64 6.98 -19.77
CA MET A 353 -21.84 6.67 -20.54
C MET A 353 -22.95 7.71 -20.36
N ASN A 354 -23.27 8.08 -19.11
CA ASN A 354 -24.31 9.06 -18.82
C ASN A 354 -23.94 10.45 -19.37
N THR A 355 -22.65 10.82 -19.31
CA THR A 355 -22.18 12.09 -19.90
C THR A 355 -22.32 12.06 -21.42
N ALA A 356 -21.89 10.98 -22.07
CA ALA A 356 -22.02 10.79 -23.52
C ALA A 356 -23.47 10.81 -24.00
N ALA A 357 -24.40 10.30 -23.20
CA ALA A 357 -25.85 10.35 -23.47
C ALA A 357 -26.44 11.76 -23.36
N ARG A 358 -25.86 12.63 -22.52
CA ARG A 358 -26.32 14.01 -22.29
C ARG A 358 -25.72 15.02 -23.27
N GLU A 359 -24.73 14.62 -24.07
CA GLU A 359 -24.16 15.47 -25.12
C GLU A 359 -25.20 15.79 -26.23
N PRO A 360 -25.08 16.93 -26.94
CA PRO A 360 -26.09 17.37 -27.91
C PRO A 360 -26.42 16.37 -29.03
N LEU A 361 -25.44 15.54 -29.43
CA LEU A 361 -25.62 14.49 -30.43
C LEU A 361 -26.18 13.17 -29.86
N HIS A 362 -26.42 13.07 -28.55
CA HIS A 362 -26.80 11.83 -27.86
C HIS A 362 -25.93 10.65 -28.32
N LEU A 363 -24.62 10.73 -28.03
CA LEU A 363 -23.63 9.77 -28.52
C LEU A 363 -23.96 8.32 -28.15
N ILE A 364 -24.74 8.11 -27.08
CA ILE A 364 -25.31 6.82 -26.70
C ILE A 364 -26.81 7.00 -26.47
N ASP A 365 -27.63 6.19 -27.13
CA ASP A 365 -29.04 6.05 -26.80
C ASP A 365 -29.22 5.12 -25.60
N MET A 366 -29.59 5.70 -24.45
CA MET A 366 -29.84 4.97 -23.20
C MET A 366 -31.14 4.17 -23.21
N ALA A 367 -32.08 4.45 -24.10
CA ALA A 367 -33.30 3.66 -24.27
C ALA A 367 -33.07 2.44 -25.19
N GLY A 368 -32.11 2.55 -26.12
CA GLY A 368 -31.69 1.49 -27.03
C GLY A 368 -30.49 0.70 -26.50
N GLU A 369 -29.34 0.84 -27.14
CA GLU A 369 -28.13 0.04 -26.88
C GLU A 369 -27.56 0.24 -25.47
N GLY A 370 -27.64 1.47 -24.95
CA GLY A 370 -27.18 1.80 -23.60
C GLY A 370 -27.91 1.01 -22.52
N ARG A 371 -29.18 0.65 -22.72
CA ARG A 371 -29.96 -0.19 -21.79
C ARG A 371 -29.33 -1.58 -21.63
N TRP A 372 -29.01 -2.25 -22.73
CA TRP A 372 -28.44 -3.61 -22.70
C TRP A 372 -27.01 -3.61 -22.15
N ILE A 373 -26.20 -2.62 -22.53
CA ILE A 373 -24.83 -2.45 -22.04
C ILE A 373 -24.82 -2.18 -20.54
N THR A 374 -25.68 -1.28 -20.05
CA THR A 374 -25.81 -0.96 -18.62
C THR A 374 -26.22 -2.19 -17.81
N ALA A 375 -27.22 -2.94 -18.27
CA ALA A 375 -27.66 -4.17 -17.61
C ALA A 375 -26.53 -5.22 -17.53
N ALA A 376 -25.84 -5.46 -18.64
CA ALA A 376 -24.70 -6.37 -18.69
C ALA A 376 -23.53 -5.90 -17.78
N ALA A 377 -23.23 -4.60 -17.78
CA ALA A 377 -22.18 -3.99 -16.97
C ALA A 377 -22.44 -4.16 -15.47
N ILE A 378 -23.65 -3.83 -15.00
CA ILE A 378 -24.03 -4.01 -13.59
C ILE A 378 -23.98 -5.51 -13.22
N LEU A 379 -24.38 -6.40 -14.13
CA LEU A 379 -24.24 -7.85 -13.92
C LEU A 379 -22.78 -8.27 -13.72
N THR A 380 -21.82 -7.67 -14.45
CA THR A 380 -20.39 -7.90 -14.19
C THR A 380 -19.96 -7.48 -12.78
N MET A 381 -20.50 -6.37 -12.26
CA MET A 381 -20.21 -5.93 -10.89
C MET A 381 -20.79 -6.87 -9.84
N PHE A 382 -21.98 -7.44 -10.06
CA PHE A 382 -22.56 -8.45 -9.16
C PHE A 382 -21.73 -9.73 -9.10
N VAL A 383 -21.22 -10.18 -10.25
CA VAL A 383 -20.48 -11.44 -10.36
C VAL A 383 -19.03 -11.31 -9.87
N THR A 384 -18.42 -10.13 -9.99
CA THR A 384 -16.99 -9.93 -9.72
C THR A 384 -16.54 -10.28 -8.30
N PRO A 385 -17.21 -9.86 -7.21
CA PRO A 385 -16.82 -10.23 -5.85
C PRO A 385 -16.70 -11.75 -5.66
N LEU A 386 -17.61 -12.50 -6.27
CA LEU A 386 -17.61 -13.96 -6.26
C LEU A 386 -16.43 -14.52 -7.05
N VAL A 387 -16.19 -13.98 -8.25
CA VAL A 387 -15.06 -14.39 -9.09
C VAL A 387 -13.72 -14.08 -8.45
N ILE A 388 -13.55 -12.90 -7.84
CA ILE A 388 -12.35 -12.56 -7.07
C ILE A 388 -12.16 -13.59 -5.96
N ARG A 389 -13.19 -13.89 -5.18
CA ARG A 389 -13.10 -14.90 -4.10
C ARG A 389 -12.62 -16.27 -4.60
N PHE A 390 -13.09 -16.71 -5.76
CA PHE A 390 -12.74 -18.03 -6.32
C PHE A 390 -11.60 -18.01 -7.35
N SER A 391 -11.02 -16.84 -7.64
CA SER A 391 -9.99 -16.67 -8.68
C SER A 391 -8.74 -17.54 -8.46
N PRO A 392 -8.27 -17.84 -7.24
CA PRO A 392 -7.11 -18.72 -7.05
C PRO A 392 -7.36 -20.17 -7.50
N HIS A 393 -8.60 -20.62 -7.44
CA HIS A 393 -9.01 -21.96 -7.86
C HIS A 393 -9.24 -21.99 -9.38
N LEU A 394 -9.85 -20.95 -9.94
CA LEU A 394 -10.03 -20.78 -11.39
C LEU A 394 -8.69 -20.69 -12.12
N ALA A 395 -7.67 -20.12 -11.48
CA ALA A 395 -6.32 -20.02 -12.03
C ALA A 395 -5.56 -21.36 -12.05
N ALA A 396 -6.12 -22.47 -11.53
CA ALA A 396 -5.50 -23.79 -11.61
C ALA A 396 -5.34 -24.30 -13.06
N GLY A 397 -6.19 -23.83 -13.99
CA GLY A 397 -6.10 -24.10 -15.42
C GLY A 397 -5.03 -23.30 -16.17
N ALA A 398 -4.30 -22.40 -15.50
CA ALA A 398 -3.29 -21.54 -16.13
C ALA A 398 -2.15 -22.31 -16.83
N ARG A 399 -2.02 -23.63 -16.59
CA ARG A 399 -1.08 -24.52 -17.31
C ARG A 399 -1.28 -24.50 -18.83
N LEU A 400 -2.47 -24.17 -19.32
CA LEU A 400 -2.74 -24.06 -20.77
C LEU A 400 -2.07 -22.85 -21.44
N LEU A 401 -1.62 -21.85 -20.66
CA LEU A 401 -0.99 -20.62 -21.16
C LEU A 401 0.54 -20.71 -21.29
N ARG A 402 1.16 -21.83 -20.88
CA ARG A 402 2.60 -22.12 -21.02
C ARG A 402 3.21 -21.80 -22.40
N PRO A 403 2.59 -22.13 -23.55
CA PRO A 403 3.18 -21.79 -24.85
C PRO A 403 3.18 -20.28 -25.14
N LEU A 404 2.19 -19.53 -24.64
CA LEU A 404 2.14 -18.08 -24.77
C LEU A 404 3.16 -17.39 -23.84
N GLU A 405 3.41 -17.96 -22.66
CA GLU A 405 4.47 -17.52 -21.74
C GLU A 405 5.85 -17.57 -22.43
N LYS A 406 6.17 -18.69 -23.09
CA LYS A 406 7.44 -18.88 -23.83
C LYS A 406 7.59 -17.89 -24.98
N LEU A 407 6.51 -17.60 -25.71
CA LEU A 407 6.54 -16.67 -26.85
C LEU A 407 6.72 -15.21 -26.43
N LEU A 408 6.06 -14.78 -25.35
CA LEU A 408 6.10 -13.39 -24.86
C LEU A 408 7.37 -13.07 -24.07
N GLY A 409 8.31 -14.02 -23.96
CA GLY A 409 9.51 -13.84 -23.15
C GLY A 409 9.16 -13.53 -21.70
N VAL A 410 8.04 -14.07 -21.20
CA VAL A 410 7.84 -14.29 -19.77
C VAL A 410 8.90 -15.34 -19.44
N GLN A 411 10.12 -14.85 -19.20
CA GLN A 411 11.21 -15.68 -18.78
C GLN A 411 10.81 -16.23 -17.39
N ALA A 412 10.10 -17.37 -17.37
CA ALA A 412 10.70 -18.49 -16.69
C ALA A 412 12.14 -18.47 -17.17
N ILE A 413 13.04 -18.15 -16.26
CA ILE A 413 14.46 -18.18 -16.58
C ILE A 413 14.77 -19.68 -16.73
N ASP A 414 14.34 -20.26 -17.84
CA ASP A 414 14.66 -21.62 -18.24
C ASP A 414 16.14 -21.59 -18.58
N GLU A 415 16.87 -22.36 -17.78
CA GLU A 415 17.99 -23.18 -18.21
C GLU A 415 19.13 -22.45 -18.95
N GLU A 416 19.96 -21.78 -18.17
CA GLU A 416 21.40 -22.10 -18.17
C GLU A 416 21.83 -22.18 -16.70
N VAL A 417 21.63 -23.35 -16.09
CA VAL A 417 22.35 -23.75 -14.88
C VAL A 417 23.78 -24.07 -15.33
N THR A 418 24.63 -23.05 -15.46
CA THR A 418 26.07 -23.32 -15.39
C THR A 418 26.44 -23.44 -13.93
N GLY A 419 26.37 -24.68 -13.46
CA GLY A 419 26.91 -25.13 -12.19
C GLY A 419 25.90 -25.06 -11.06
N HIS A 420 25.24 -26.18 -10.79
CA HIS A 420 25.23 -26.92 -9.51
C HIS A 420 24.13 -27.98 -9.61
N ASP A 421 24.28 -28.96 -10.51
CA ASP A 421 23.32 -30.07 -10.73
C ASP A 421 23.19 -31.05 -9.53
N GLU A 422 23.80 -30.73 -8.39
CA GLU A 422 23.82 -31.57 -7.18
C GLU A 422 23.73 -30.74 -5.90
N THR A 423 22.92 -29.66 -5.86
CA THR A 423 22.66 -28.99 -4.56
C THR A 423 21.87 -29.92 -3.63
N THR A 424 22.60 -30.50 -2.69
CA THR A 424 22.08 -31.25 -1.54
C THR A 424 22.49 -30.54 -0.25
N ASP A 425 21.71 -30.70 0.82
CA ASP A 425 22.00 -30.11 2.14
C ASP A 425 22.00 -28.56 2.17
N HIS A 426 21.19 -27.94 1.32
CA HIS A 426 21.03 -26.48 1.23
C HIS A 426 19.75 -25.97 1.91
N VAL A 427 19.70 -24.67 2.16
CA VAL A 427 18.49 -23.97 2.63
C VAL A 427 17.77 -23.30 1.47
N ILE A 428 16.49 -23.58 1.29
CA ILE A 428 15.67 -22.86 0.31
C ILE A 428 15.05 -21.64 0.98
N VAL A 429 15.34 -20.45 0.47
CA VAL A 429 14.79 -19.18 0.95
C VAL A 429 13.76 -18.68 -0.05
N ALA A 430 12.48 -18.83 0.29
CA ALA A 430 11.36 -18.33 -0.48
C ALA A 430 11.03 -16.87 -0.10
N GLY A 431 11.27 -15.97 -1.05
CA GLY A 431 11.17 -14.52 -0.91
C GLY A 431 12.52 -13.86 -0.62
N TYR A 432 12.94 -12.93 -1.47
CA TYR A 432 14.18 -12.16 -1.38
C TYR A 432 13.91 -10.67 -1.05
N GLY A 433 12.98 -10.46 -0.13
CA GLY A 433 12.66 -9.15 0.42
C GLY A 433 13.67 -8.68 1.49
N VAL A 434 13.19 -7.88 2.45
CA VAL A 434 14.03 -7.44 3.59
C VAL A 434 14.47 -8.63 4.44
N SER A 435 13.52 -9.46 4.90
CA SER A 435 13.83 -10.63 5.73
C SER A 435 14.64 -11.67 4.97
N GLY A 436 14.25 -11.99 3.73
CA GLY A 436 14.97 -12.94 2.87
C GLY A 436 16.43 -12.57 2.66
N ARG A 437 16.72 -11.31 2.33
CA ARG A 437 18.11 -10.80 2.20
C ARG A 437 18.91 -10.93 3.49
N MET A 438 18.31 -10.63 4.63
CA MET A 438 18.98 -10.78 5.93
C MET A 438 19.33 -12.25 6.23
N ILE A 439 18.42 -13.18 5.90
CA ILE A 439 18.64 -14.62 6.07
C ILE A 439 19.74 -15.10 5.13
N VAL A 440 19.67 -14.75 3.85
CA VAL A 440 20.70 -15.09 2.85
C VAL A 440 22.08 -14.58 3.26
N ASN A 441 22.19 -13.31 3.64
CA ASN A 441 23.46 -12.74 4.08
C ASN A 441 24.02 -13.46 5.32
N ALA A 442 23.16 -13.86 6.24
CA ALA A 442 23.56 -14.64 7.40
C ALA A 442 24.04 -16.04 7.02
N LEU A 443 23.32 -16.76 6.16
CA LEU A 443 23.69 -18.10 5.66
C LEU A 443 25.02 -18.05 4.90
N LYS A 444 25.20 -17.03 4.04
CA LYS A 444 26.44 -16.76 3.31
C LYS A 444 27.62 -16.54 4.25
N ALA A 445 27.44 -15.73 5.29
CA ALA A 445 28.50 -15.42 6.26
C ALA A 445 28.98 -16.67 7.03
N VAL A 446 28.12 -17.67 7.24
CA VAL A 446 28.47 -18.94 7.89
C VAL A 446 28.69 -20.09 6.90
N SER A 447 28.78 -19.81 5.59
CA SER A 447 29.03 -20.80 4.53
C SER A 447 28.04 -21.97 4.48
N ILE A 448 26.76 -21.72 4.82
CA ILE A 448 25.69 -22.70 4.60
C ILE A 448 25.16 -22.54 3.18
N PRO A 449 25.12 -23.59 2.34
CA PRO A 449 24.57 -23.52 0.99
C PRO A 449 23.10 -23.10 1.00
N TYR A 450 22.69 -22.25 0.06
CA TYR A 450 21.30 -21.82 -0.06
C TYR A 450 20.89 -21.58 -1.51
N VAL A 451 19.58 -21.58 -1.73
CA VAL A 451 18.95 -21.24 -2.99
C VAL A 451 17.82 -20.25 -2.73
N ILE A 452 17.71 -19.21 -3.55
CA ILE A 452 16.67 -18.18 -3.42
C ILE A 452 15.57 -18.46 -4.44
N MET A 453 14.32 -18.53 -4.01
CA MET A 453 13.15 -18.57 -4.88
C MET A 453 12.36 -17.28 -4.74
N GLU A 454 12.19 -16.55 -5.84
CA GLU A 454 11.50 -15.25 -5.83
C GLU A 454 10.60 -15.09 -7.05
N MET A 455 9.44 -14.46 -6.88
CA MET A 455 8.43 -14.29 -7.93
C MET A 455 8.55 -12.92 -8.63
N ASN A 456 9.35 -11.99 -8.09
CA ASN A 456 9.71 -10.74 -8.74
C ASN A 456 10.97 -10.89 -9.61
N ALA A 457 10.79 -10.82 -10.94
CA ALA A 457 11.88 -10.94 -11.91
C ALA A 457 12.96 -9.86 -11.76
N GLU A 458 12.61 -8.62 -11.38
CA GLU A 458 13.60 -7.57 -11.14
C GLU A 458 14.47 -7.88 -9.93
N THR A 459 13.86 -8.41 -8.86
CA THR A 459 14.57 -8.84 -7.65
C THR A 459 15.50 -10.01 -7.94
N VAL A 460 15.07 -10.97 -8.76
CA VAL A 460 15.93 -12.08 -9.20
C VAL A 460 17.11 -11.58 -10.03
N ARG A 461 16.89 -10.64 -10.98
CA ARG A 461 17.98 -10.06 -11.77
C ARG A 461 19.01 -9.35 -10.90
N ALA A 462 18.56 -8.55 -9.93
CA ALA A 462 19.44 -7.87 -8.99
C ALA A 462 20.22 -8.87 -8.11
N ALA A 463 19.56 -9.91 -7.59
CA ALA A 463 20.23 -10.94 -6.82
C ALA A 463 21.30 -11.68 -7.64
N ARG A 464 21.00 -12.02 -8.90
CA ARG A 464 21.97 -12.66 -9.80
C ARG A 464 23.14 -11.76 -10.16
N SER A 465 22.92 -10.45 -10.35
CA SER A 465 24.04 -9.51 -10.55
C SER A 465 24.95 -9.41 -9.33
N ASP A 466 24.42 -9.69 -8.15
CA ASP A 466 25.17 -9.75 -6.89
C ASP A 466 25.84 -11.14 -6.67
N GLY A 467 25.74 -12.05 -7.65
CA GLY A 467 26.32 -13.39 -7.60
C GLY A 467 25.52 -14.40 -6.77
N GLU A 468 24.26 -14.11 -6.46
CA GLU A 468 23.42 -14.96 -5.63
C GLU A 468 22.71 -16.07 -6.46
N PRO A 469 22.58 -17.31 -5.93
CA PRO A 469 21.86 -18.41 -6.58
C PRO A 469 20.34 -18.20 -6.49
N ALA A 470 19.82 -17.26 -7.29
CA ALA A 470 18.41 -16.86 -7.29
C ALA A 470 17.64 -17.34 -8.52
N TYR A 471 16.43 -17.86 -8.29
CA TYR A 471 15.55 -18.42 -9.29
C TYR A 471 14.22 -17.69 -9.29
N TYR A 472 13.73 -17.41 -10.51
CA TYR A 472 12.37 -16.94 -10.69
C TYR A 472 11.42 -18.13 -10.55
N ALA A 473 10.64 -18.18 -9.47
CA ALA A 473 9.84 -19.36 -9.16
C ALA A 473 8.58 -19.03 -8.34
N ASP A 474 7.47 -19.66 -8.71
CA ASP A 474 6.26 -19.72 -7.88
C ASP A 474 6.39 -20.90 -6.90
N VAL A 475 6.67 -20.60 -5.63
CA VAL A 475 6.82 -21.59 -4.56
C VAL A 475 5.53 -22.33 -4.20
N THR A 476 4.39 -21.99 -4.81
CA THR A 476 3.16 -22.78 -4.70
C THR A 476 3.11 -23.93 -5.73
N SER A 477 4.01 -23.91 -6.72
CA SER A 477 4.14 -24.94 -7.76
C SER A 477 5.08 -26.06 -7.33
N GLU A 478 4.60 -27.29 -7.44
CA GLU A 478 5.39 -28.51 -7.18
C GLU A 478 6.63 -28.60 -8.10
N GLU A 479 6.46 -28.34 -9.40
CA GLU A 479 7.53 -28.36 -10.41
C GLU A 479 8.66 -27.36 -10.08
N ALA A 480 8.32 -26.21 -9.51
CA ALA A 480 9.30 -25.20 -9.11
C ALA A 480 10.06 -25.62 -7.84
N LEU A 481 9.38 -26.28 -6.90
CA LEU A 481 10.02 -26.84 -5.70
C LEU A 481 10.94 -28.02 -6.05
N GLU A 482 10.56 -28.84 -7.03
CA GLU A 482 11.41 -29.93 -7.54
C GLU A 482 12.68 -29.39 -8.21
N HIS A 483 12.58 -28.34 -9.03
CA HIS A 483 13.76 -27.65 -9.59
C HIS A 483 14.68 -27.05 -8.53
N ALA A 484 14.15 -26.68 -7.36
CA ALA A 484 14.94 -26.22 -6.23
C ALA A 484 15.50 -27.36 -5.36
N HIS A 485 15.33 -28.62 -5.78
CA HIS A 485 15.74 -29.82 -5.05
C HIS A 485 15.17 -29.87 -3.63
N VAL A 486 13.89 -29.55 -3.46
CA VAL A 486 13.22 -29.46 -2.14
C VAL A 486 13.33 -30.74 -1.31
N LYS A 487 13.40 -31.92 -1.96
CA LYS A 487 13.53 -33.22 -1.28
C LYS A 487 14.91 -33.42 -0.65
N GLN A 488 15.93 -32.77 -1.20
CA GLN A 488 17.33 -32.82 -0.74
C GLN A 488 17.72 -31.61 0.11
N ALA A 489 16.80 -30.67 0.31
CA ALA A 489 17.03 -29.48 1.12
C ALA A 489 17.10 -29.83 2.61
N ARG A 490 17.93 -29.09 3.34
CA ARG A 490 18.08 -29.20 4.79
C ARG A 490 16.97 -28.48 5.55
N ALA A 491 16.51 -27.36 5.01
CA ALA A 491 15.43 -26.55 5.58
C ALA A 491 14.79 -25.66 4.51
N PHE A 492 13.54 -25.28 4.75
CA PHE A 492 12.82 -24.32 3.94
C PHE A 492 12.46 -23.09 4.78
N VAL A 493 12.73 -21.90 4.26
CA VAL A 493 12.41 -20.63 4.91
C VAL A 493 11.44 -19.84 4.04
N LEU A 494 10.22 -19.65 4.55
CA LEU A 494 9.14 -18.98 3.82
C LEU A 494 8.94 -17.57 4.36
N THR A 495 9.30 -16.56 3.57
CA THR A 495 9.28 -15.14 3.97
C THR A 495 8.33 -14.26 3.16
N ILE A 496 7.46 -14.88 2.35
CA ILE A 496 6.46 -14.18 1.54
C ILE A 496 5.35 -13.59 2.42
N ASN A 497 4.78 -12.46 2.00
CA ASN A 497 3.77 -11.74 2.77
C ASN A 497 2.32 -12.15 2.43
N ASP A 498 2.11 -13.02 1.45
CA ASP A 498 0.78 -13.49 1.02
C ASP A 498 0.37 -14.71 1.87
N PRO A 499 -0.65 -14.59 2.75
CA PRO A 499 -1.07 -15.67 3.63
C PRO A 499 -1.60 -16.88 2.88
N GLY A 500 -2.34 -16.66 1.78
CA GLY A 500 -2.91 -17.73 0.97
C GLY A 500 -1.83 -18.50 0.20
N ALA A 501 -0.83 -17.78 -0.34
CA ALA A 501 0.33 -18.41 -0.94
C ALA A 501 1.13 -19.18 0.11
N ALA A 502 1.31 -18.64 1.32
CA ALA A 502 2.05 -19.33 2.37
C ALA A 502 1.40 -20.67 2.78
N GLN A 503 0.07 -20.69 2.93
CA GLN A 503 -0.67 -21.92 3.20
C GLN A 503 -0.56 -22.95 2.07
N ARG A 504 -0.70 -22.50 0.81
CA ARG A 504 -0.54 -23.40 -0.35
C ARG A 504 0.88 -23.94 -0.49
N THR A 505 1.90 -23.11 -0.24
CA THR A 505 3.29 -23.56 -0.22
C THR A 505 3.52 -24.63 0.84
N LEU A 506 3.00 -24.43 2.06
CA LEU A 506 3.09 -25.45 3.11
C LEU A 506 2.43 -26.76 2.71
N ASP A 507 1.21 -26.72 2.18
CA ASP A 507 0.51 -27.91 1.70
C ASP A 507 1.30 -28.65 0.60
N THR A 508 1.80 -27.91 -0.40
CA THR A 508 2.61 -28.50 -1.47
C THR A 508 3.92 -29.10 -0.93
N ILE A 509 4.66 -28.40 -0.06
CA ILE A 509 5.90 -28.94 0.52
C ILE A 509 5.60 -30.18 1.35
N ARG A 510 4.54 -30.19 2.16
CA ARG A 510 4.20 -31.36 2.98
C ARG A 510 3.77 -32.57 2.16
N ARG A 511 3.26 -32.39 0.95
CA ARG A 511 3.02 -33.48 -0.02
C ARG A 511 4.31 -34.02 -0.64
N VAL A 512 5.28 -33.16 -0.95
CA VAL A 512 6.49 -33.49 -1.72
C VAL A 512 7.68 -33.89 -0.84
N ALA A 513 7.83 -33.25 0.32
CA ALA A 513 8.89 -33.43 1.32
C ALA A 513 8.31 -33.35 2.75
N PRO A 514 7.63 -34.43 3.24
CA PRO A 514 6.87 -34.42 4.49
C PRO A 514 7.68 -34.05 5.73
N ASP A 515 8.95 -34.44 5.78
CA ASP A 515 9.82 -34.29 6.96
C ASP A 515 10.70 -33.03 6.92
N LEU A 516 10.65 -32.24 5.85
CA LEU A 516 11.49 -31.05 5.70
C LEU A 516 11.18 -30.02 6.80
N PRO A 517 12.16 -29.53 7.58
CA PRO A 517 11.92 -28.45 8.52
C PRO A 517 11.53 -27.15 7.78
N ILE A 518 10.41 -26.54 8.17
CA ILE A 518 9.91 -25.30 7.54
C ILE A 518 9.78 -24.20 8.58
N VAL A 519 10.50 -23.10 8.36
CA VAL A 519 10.37 -21.87 9.15
C VAL A 519 9.56 -20.86 8.35
N VAL A 520 8.40 -20.44 8.87
CA VAL A 520 7.50 -19.51 8.18
C VAL A 520 7.47 -18.18 8.91
N ARG A 521 7.58 -17.09 8.16
CA ARG A 521 7.24 -15.76 8.66
C ARG A 521 5.73 -15.54 8.46
N ALA A 522 4.99 -15.36 9.55
CA ALA A 522 3.61 -14.92 9.51
C ALA A 522 3.55 -13.38 9.55
N ARG A 523 2.70 -12.77 8.71
CA ARG A 523 2.50 -11.31 8.74
C ARG A 523 1.77 -10.92 10.02
N TYR A 524 0.66 -11.61 10.31
CA TYR A 524 -0.21 -11.35 11.45
C TYR A 524 -0.05 -12.42 12.52
N HIS A 525 -0.20 -12.04 13.79
CA HIS A 525 -0.08 -12.98 14.90
C HIS A 525 -1.13 -14.11 14.85
N GLY A 526 -2.37 -13.79 14.48
CA GLY A 526 -3.48 -14.75 14.44
C GLY A 526 -3.32 -15.92 13.46
N GLU A 527 -2.40 -15.83 12.50
CA GLU A 527 -2.15 -16.88 11.51
C GLU A 527 -1.32 -18.06 12.06
N GLY A 528 -0.60 -17.86 13.16
CA GLY A 528 0.45 -18.78 13.61
C GLY A 528 -0.03 -20.21 13.88
N LEU A 529 -1.20 -20.38 14.49
CA LEU A 529 -1.77 -21.70 14.79
C LEU A 529 -2.18 -22.44 13.52
N SER A 530 -2.78 -21.73 12.55
CA SER A 530 -3.19 -22.32 11.27
C SER A 530 -1.97 -22.80 10.47
N LEU A 531 -0.91 -21.99 10.42
CA LEU A 531 0.32 -22.36 9.72
C LEU A 531 1.06 -23.55 10.38
N LYS A 532 1.08 -23.64 11.73
CA LYS A 532 1.59 -24.83 12.42
C LYS A 532 0.74 -26.07 12.13
N ALA A 533 -0.59 -25.95 12.12
CA ALA A 533 -1.48 -27.06 11.78
C ALA A 533 -1.30 -27.58 10.35
N LEU A 534 -0.95 -26.69 9.41
CA LEU A 534 -0.58 -27.04 8.02
C LEU A 534 0.84 -27.62 7.89
N GLY A 535 1.55 -27.79 9.00
CA GLY A 535 2.85 -28.45 9.05
C GLY A 535 4.05 -27.52 9.12
N ALA A 536 3.92 -26.22 9.35
CA ALA A 536 5.10 -25.39 9.64
C ALA A 536 5.80 -25.86 10.93
N THR A 537 7.12 -26.05 10.88
CA THR A 537 7.92 -26.45 12.04
C THR A 537 8.01 -25.30 13.05
N GLU A 538 8.37 -24.13 12.56
CA GLU A 538 8.41 -22.90 13.33
C GLU A 538 7.68 -21.78 12.61
N VAL A 539 7.00 -20.94 13.38
CA VAL A 539 6.30 -19.76 12.86
C VAL A 539 6.74 -18.54 13.63
N VAL A 540 7.26 -17.55 12.91
CA VAL A 540 7.69 -16.27 13.46
C VAL A 540 6.71 -15.19 13.02
N SER A 541 5.94 -14.64 13.96
CA SER A 541 5.07 -13.50 13.68
C SER A 541 5.88 -12.21 13.58
N GLY A 542 5.86 -11.59 12.39
CA GLY A 542 6.51 -10.31 12.14
C GLY A 542 5.90 -9.18 12.94
N GLU A 543 4.56 -9.15 13.06
CA GLU A 543 3.83 -8.19 13.89
C GLU A 543 4.28 -8.26 15.35
N LEU A 544 4.27 -9.45 15.96
CA LEU A 544 4.65 -9.62 17.36
C LEU A 544 6.12 -9.26 17.62
N GLU A 545 7.06 -9.78 16.81
CA GLU A 545 8.48 -9.50 17.03
C GLU A 545 8.81 -8.01 16.85
N SER A 546 8.11 -7.33 15.94
CA SER A 546 8.23 -5.88 15.80
C SER A 546 7.72 -5.15 17.05
N SER A 547 6.57 -5.58 17.60
CA SER A 547 6.02 -5.01 18.83
C SER A 547 6.93 -5.23 20.05
N VAL A 548 7.55 -6.41 20.17
CA VAL A 548 8.50 -6.74 21.26
C VAL A 548 9.75 -5.85 21.18
N GLU A 549 10.29 -5.62 19.99
CA GLU A 549 11.44 -4.71 19.81
C GLU A 549 11.08 -3.25 20.12
N ILE A 550 9.89 -2.79 19.71
CA ILE A 550 9.38 -1.46 20.07
C ILE A 550 9.29 -1.31 21.59
N LEU A 551 8.69 -2.30 22.28
CA LEU A 551 8.60 -2.31 23.74
C LEU A 551 9.98 -2.22 24.39
N ALA A 552 10.96 -3.01 23.92
CA ALA A 552 12.32 -2.99 24.44
C ALA A 552 12.96 -1.58 24.32
N ARG A 553 12.75 -0.90 23.20
CA ARG A 553 13.26 0.46 22.95
C ARG A 553 12.57 1.50 23.82
N VAL A 554 11.24 1.43 23.95
CA VAL A 554 10.47 2.31 24.82
C VAL A 554 10.94 2.18 26.26
N LEU A 555 11.04 0.95 26.80
CA LEU A 555 11.51 0.73 28.17
C LEU A 555 12.94 1.25 28.38
N ARG A 556 13.81 1.12 27.37
CA ARG A 556 15.17 1.68 27.43
C ARG A 556 15.16 3.21 27.45
N LEU A 557 14.35 3.86 26.61
CA LEU A 557 14.20 5.32 26.61
C LEU A 557 13.66 5.84 27.95
N MET A 558 12.87 5.02 28.65
CA MET A 558 12.39 5.30 30.00
C MET A 558 13.42 4.95 31.10
N ASN A 559 14.66 4.62 30.74
CA ASN A 559 15.74 4.22 31.65
C ASN A 559 15.41 3.01 32.54
N VAL A 560 14.56 2.10 32.07
CA VAL A 560 14.23 0.87 32.81
C VAL A 560 15.45 -0.05 32.85
N PRO A 561 15.81 -0.61 34.03
CA PRO A 561 16.95 -1.53 34.14
C PRO A 561 16.79 -2.77 33.24
N ARG A 562 17.90 -3.21 32.65
CA ARG A 562 17.92 -4.29 31.64
C ARG A 562 17.30 -5.60 32.14
N ASN A 563 17.55 -5.99 33.39
CA ASN A 563 16.98 -7.20 33.97
C ASN A 563 15.45 -7.17 34.01
N ILE A 564 14.86 -5.97 34.18
CA ILE A 564 13.41 -5.78 34.13
C ILE A 564 12.93 -5.82 32.69
N ILE A 565 13.62 -5.13 31.76
CA ILE A 565 13.31 -5.21 30.32
C ILE A 565 13.30 -6.67 29.86
N ASP A 566 14.35 -7.43 30.13
CA ASP A 566 14.47 -8.83 29.73
C ASP A 566 13.33 -9.69 30.31
N ARG A 567 12.92 -9.42 31.56
CA ARG A 567 11.78 -10.09 32.20
C ARG A 567 10.46 -9.78 31.49
N GLU A 568 10.16 -8.51 31.23
CA GLU A 568 8.91 -8.10 30.58
C GLU A 568 8.82 -8.63 29.14
N LEU A 569 9.92 -8.59 28.38
CA LEU A 569 9.97 -9.19 27.04
C LEU A 569 9.75 -10.70 27.07
N THR A 570 10.25 -11.39 28.12
CA THR A 570 10.01 -12.82 28.33
C THR A 570 8.54 -13.10 28.61
N LEU A 571 7.89 -12.30 29.47
CA LEU A 571 6.47 -12.45 29.81
C LEU A 571 5.57 -12.22 28.59
N VAL A 572 5.82 -11.16 27.81
CA VAL A 572 5.06 -10.89 26.58
C VAL A 572 5.15 -12.08 25.63
N ARG A 573 6.35 -12.62 25.41
CA ARG A 573 6.56 -13.79 24.54
C ARG A 573 5.91 -15.06 25.08
N GLN A 574 5.97 -15.33 26.38
CA GLN A 574 5.30 -16.51 26.96
C GLN A 574 3.78 -16.45 26.79
N ASN A 575 3.19 -15.25 26.88
CA ASN A 575 1.76 -15.06 26.73
C ASN A 575 1.29 -15.06 25.27
N THR A 576 2.19 -14.90 24.30
CA THR A 576 1.83 -14.67 22.89
C THR A 576 2.52 -15.63 21.90
N GLN A 577 3.54 -16.41 22.25
CA GLN A 577 4.22 -17.32 21.32
C GLN A 577 4.82 -18.59 21.94
N LEU A 578 4.90 -19.62 21.08
CA LEU A 578 5.62 -20.90 21.23
C LEU A 578 7.02 -20.85 20.59
N SER A 579 7.70 -19.70 20.56
CA SER A 579 9.01 -19.54 19.91
C SER A 579 10.14 -19.68 20.93
N ALA A 580 11.10 -20.58 20.65
CA ALA A 580 12.17 -20.98 21.57
C ALA A 580 13.38 -20.02 21.59
N ARG A 581 13.23 -18.74 21.22
CA ARG A 581 14.38 -17.82 21.15
C ARG A 581 14.58 -17.03 22.44
N ARG A 582 15.79 -17.14 23.03
CA ARG A 582 16.30 -16.20 24.04
C ARG A 582 17.01 -15.04 23.32
N ALA A 583 16.37 -13.88 23.21
CA ALA A 583 17.02 -12.70 22.63
C ALA A 583 17.88 -11.99 23.68
N THR A 584 19.14 -11.74 23.35
CA THR A 584 20.02 -10.85 24.11
C THR A 584 19.84 -9.42 23.59
N VAL A 585 19.29 -8.54 24.43
CA VAL A 585 19.21 -7.09 24.16
C VAL A 585 20.62 -6.56 23.80
N PRO A 586 20.79 -5.76 22.71
CA PRO A 586 22.08 -5.14 22.37
C PRO A 586 22.64 -4.38 23.57
N ARG A 587 23.95 -4.49 23.84
CA ARG A 587 24.59 -3.82 24.97
C ARG A 587 24.50 -2.31 24.79
N GLY A 588 23.92 -1.60 25.74
CA GLY A 588 24.05 -0.14 25.81
C GLY A 588 25.52 0.22 26.12
N THR A 589 25.98 1.33 25.57
CA THR A 589 27.30 1.89 25.91
C THR A 589 27.18 2.71 27.20
N LEU A 590 28.29 3.01 27.88
CA LEU A 590 28.27 3.84 29.09
C LEU A 590 27.58 5.20 28.86
N GLY A 591 27.71 5.77 27.66
CA GLY A 591 27.07 7.03 27.27
C GLY A 591 25.54 6.96 27.18
N ASP A 592 24.96 5.76 27.04
CA ASP A 592 23.51 5.56 26.96
C ASP A 592 22.87 5.42 28.35
N MET A 593 23.66 5.35 29.42
CA MET A 593 23.20 5.02 30.77
C MET A 593 23.07 6.26 31.67
N GLY A 594 22.18 7.20 31.30
CA GLY A 594 21.75 8.32 32.15
C GLY A 594 22.90 9.03 32.91
N PRO A 595 22.92 9.02 34.27
CA PRO A 595 23.97 9.68 35.07
C PRO A 595 25.41 9.22 34.80
N LEU A 596 25.59 8.02 34.22
CA LEU A 596 26.92 7.49 33.88
C LEU A 596 27.50 8.10 32.61
N GLY A 597 26.71 8.84 31.83
CA GLY A 597 27.19 9.57 30.65
C GLY A 597 28.14 10.73 30.97
N GLU A 598 28.17 11.17 32.23
CA GLU A 598 29.10 12.20 32.72
C GLU A 598 30.50 11.66 33.04
N LEU A 599 30.66 10.33 33.14
CA LEU A 599 31.95 9.69 33.36
C LEU A 599 32.81 9.76 32.10
N LYS A 600 34.04 10.21 32.25
CA LYS A 600 35.06 10.24 31.21
C LYS A 600 36.05 9.10 31.41
N VAL A 601 36.51 8.56 30.28
CA VAL A 601 37.65 7.63 30.26
C VAL A 601 38.81 8.36 29.60
N GLU A 602 39.94 8.42 30.30
CA GLU A 602 41.17 9.01 29.78
C GLU A 602 42.35 8.05 29.98
N SER A 603 43.36 8.16 29.12
CA SER A 603 44.59 7.38 29.22
C SER A 603 45.74 8.23 29.74
N TYR A 604 46.50 7.69 30.70
CA TYR A 604 47.71 8.32 31.24
C TYR A 604 48.90 7.37 31.07
N GLN A 605 49.96 7.82 30.42
CA GLN A 605 51.17 7.02 30.24
C GLN A 605 52.17 7.37 31.35
N VAL A 606 52.61 6.36 32.09
CA VAL A 606 53.64 6.50 33.13
C VAL A 606 55.00 6.69 32.45
N THR A 607 55.69 7.79 32.73
CA THR A 607 57.04 8.07 32.25
C THR A 607 58.09 7.89 33.34
N GLU A 608 59.35 7.70 32.93
CA GLU A 608 60.45 7.45 33.86
C GLU A 608 60.70 8.68 34.74
N GLY A 609 60.67 8.49 36.06
CA GLY A 609 60.87 9.57 37.05
C GLY A 609 59.59 10.23 37.57
N GLU A 610 58.41 9.86 37.06
CA GLU A 610 57.11 10.30 37.61
C GLU A 610 56.78 9.62 38.94
N TYR A 611 55.89 10.23 39.73
CA TYR A 611 55.51 9.71 41.05
C TYR A 611 54.87 8.31 40.99
N ALA A 612 54.22 7.98 39.87
CA ALA A 612 53.59 6.69 39.63
C ALA A 612 54.59 5.56 39.27
N ASP A 613 55.79 5.88 38.79
CA ASP A 613 56.77 4.88 38.38
C ASP A 613 57.28 4.08 39.59
N GLY A 614 57.21 2.75 39.50
CA GLY A 614 57.57 1.83 40.58
C GLY A 614 56.55 1.68 41.71
N LYS A 615 55.42 2.42 41.70
CA LYS A 615 54.36 2.31 42.73
C LYS A 615 53.17 1.50 42.26
N SER A 616 52.54 0.80 43.20
CA SER A 616 51.28 0.09 42.92
C SER A 616 50.06 0.99 43.16
N LEU A 617 48.90 0.60 42.65
CA LEU A 617 47.64 1.31 42.91
C LEU A 617 47.33 1.41 44.41
N ALA A 618 47.72 0.40 45.19
CA ALA A 618 47.60 0.40 46.64
C ALA A 618 48.48 1.48 47.29
N ASP A 619 49.72 1.67 46.81
CA ASP A 619 50.63 2.69 47.33
C ASP A 619 50.19 4.11 46.93
N LEU A 620 49.62 4.26 45.74
CA LEU A 620 49.16 5.54 45.21
C LEU A 620 47.90 6.06 45.92
N HIS A 621 47.08 5.17 46.49
CA HIS A 621 45.79 5.50 47.09
C HIS A 621 44.89 6.35 46.17
N LEU A 622 44.99 6.12 44.85
CA LEU A 622 44.49 7.00 43.80
C LEU A 622 42.98 7.25 43.93
N ARG A 623 42.19 6.18 44.11
CA ARG A 623 40.73 6.29 44.23
C ARG A 623 40.27 7.03 45.48
N SER A 624 40.91 6.80 46.63
CA SER A 624 40.57 7.50 47.87
C SER A 624 40.97 8.97 47.86
N LYS A 625 42.03 9.34 47.11
CA LYS A 625 42.52 10.72 47.03
C LYS A 625 41.82 11.56 45.95
N THR A 626 41.34 10.94 44.88
CA THR A 626 40.86 11.67 43.68
C THR A 626 39.46 11.26 43.22
N GLY A 627 38.90 10.16 43.74
CA GLY A 627 37.63 9.60 43.27
C GLY A 627 37.69 8.83 41.95
N ALA A 628 38.74 9.00 41.14
CA ALA A 628 38.92 8.26 39.89
C ALA A 628 39.34 6.80 40.13
N SER A 629 39.03 5.92 39.19
CA SER A 629 39.42 4.50 39.24
C SER A 629 40.24 4.12 38.02
N VAL A 630 41.32 3.36 38.20
CA VAL A 630 42.04 2.71 37.10
C VAL A 630 41.29 1.44 36.74
N ILE A 631 40.74 1.37 35.52
CA ILE A 631 39.94 0.24 35.04
C ILE A 631 40.77 -0.79 34.28
N ALA A 632 41.88 -0.36 33.69
CA ALA A 632 42.81 -1.22 32.97
C ALA A 632 44.22 -0.61 32.92
N VAL A 633 45.23 -1.44 32.70
CA VAL A 633 46.61 -1.02 32.40
C VAL A 633 47.09 -1.72 31.14
N SER A 634 47.58 -0.97 30.15
CA SER A 634 48.28 -1.55 28.99
C SER A 634 49.79 -1.55 29.26
N ARG A 635 50.40 -2.73 29.24
CA ARG A 635 51.84 -2.93 29.39
C ARG A 635 52.37 -3.68 28.18
N ALA A 636 53.32 -3.07 27.45
CA ALA A 636 53.90 -3.64 26.23
C ALA A 636 52.84 -4.12 25.21
N GLY A 637 51.75 -3.35 25.04
CA GLY A 637 50.66 -3.65 24.11
C GLY A 637 49.65 -4.69 24.60
N LYS A 638 49.83 -5.28 25.79
CA LYS A 638 48.85 -6.19 26.42
C LYS A 638 48.04 -5.44 27.46
N VAL A 639 46.71 -5.42 27.29
CA VAL A 639 45.77 -4.83 28.25
C VAL A 639 45.53 -5.81 29.40
N ILE A 640 45.69 -5.32 30.62
CA ILE A 640 45.39 -6.01 31.87
C ILE A 640 44.12 -5.37 32.43
N ASP A 641 43.00 -6.05 32.26
CA ASP A 641 41.70 -5.64 32.80
C ASP A 641 41.68 -5.89 34.32
N ASN A 642 41.16 -4.92 35.09
CA ASN A 642 41.11 -4.97 36.56
C ASN A 642 42.49 -5.32 37.20
N PRO A 643 43.49 -4.43 37.06
CA PRO A 643 44.86 -4.66 37.52
C PRO A 643 44.93 -4.97 39.02
N ASP A 644 45.80 -5.91 39.41
CA ASP A 644 46.03 -6.22 40.82
C ASP A 644 46.54 -4.96 41.55
N PRO A 645 45.86 -4.52 42.63
CA PRO A 645 46.23 -3.31 43.37
C PRO A 645 47.67 -3.27 43.88
N LYS A 646 48.32 -4.43 44.06
CA LYS A 646 49.69 -4.55 44.59
C LYS A 646 50.77 -4.59 43.52
N THR A 647 50.40 -4.68 42.24
CA THR A 647 51.39 -4.72 41.16
C THR A 647 51.93 -3.32 40.89
N PRO A 648 53.25 -3.09 40.96
CA PRO A 648 53.82 -1.78 40.67
C PRO A 648 53.73 -1.45 39.18
N HIS A 649 53.48 -0.19 38.89
CA HIS A 649 53.55 0.38 37.55
C HIS A 649 55.00 0.55 37.12
N LYS A 650 55.22 0.54 35.80
CA LYS A 650 56.53 0.72 35.17
C LYS A 650 56.45 1.83 34.14
N ALA A 651 57.54 2.56 33.96
CA ALA A 651 57.70 3.45 32.81
C ALA A 651 57.30 2.74 31.50
N GLY A 652 56.42 3.39 30.74
CA GLY A 652 55.80 2.85 29.51
C GLY A 652 54.43 2.19 29.71
N ASP A 653 53.94 2.01 30.93
CA ASP A 653 52.57 1.57 31.19
C ASP A 653 51.55 2.66 30.83
N VAL A 654 50.41 2.28 30.26
CA VAL A 654 49.28 3.19 30.01
C VAL A 654 48.12 2.82 30.92
N LEU A 655 47.79 3.70 31.86
CA LEU A 655 46.68 3.60 32.81
C LEU A 655 45.41 4.15 32.17
N TYR A 656 44.30 3.39 32.22
CA TYR A 656 42.99 3.87 31.80
C TYR A 656 42.18 4.29 33.03
N LEU A 657 41.92 5.59 33.15
CA LEU A 657 41.23 6.24 34.26
C LEU A 657 39.74 6.43 33.94
N LEU A 658 38.88 6.16 34.91
CA LEU A 658 37.43 6.41 34.85
C LEU A 658 37.00 7.30 36.01
N GLY A 659 36.29 8.39 35.72
CA GLY A 659 35.75 9.31 36.73
C GLY A 659 35.05 10.51 36.09
N SER A 660 34.55 11.46 36.89
CA SER A 660 34.15 12.77 36.35
C SER A 660 35.37 13.52 35.81
N LEU A 661 35.14 14.55 35.00
CA LEU A 661 36.23 15.35 34.41
C LEU A 661 37.19 15.93 35.48
N GLN A 662 36.67 16.29 36.66
CA GLN A 662 37.49 16.78 37.77
C GLN A 662 38.31 15.66 38.40
N GLN A 663 37.68 14.53 38.70
CA GLN A 663 38.34 13.36 39.31
C GLN A 663 39.49 12.83 38.45
N VAL A 664 39.30 12.82 37.12
CA VAL A 664 40.34 12.39 36.17
C VAL A 664 41.53 13.35 36.15
N ARG A 665 41.28 14.67 36.20
CA ARG A 665 42.35 15.68 36.28
C ARG A 665 43.16 15.55 37.57
N ASP A 666 42.47 15.38 38.69
CA ASP A 666 43.09 15.19 40.00
C ASP A 666 43.95 13.91 40.03
N ALA A 667 43.47 12.85 39.38
CA ALA A 667 44.21 11.60 39.22
C ALA A 667 45.48 11.76 38.37
N MET A 668 45.42 12.47 37.24
CA MET A 668 46.61 12.74 36.42
C MET A 668 47.67 13.54 37.18
N SER A 669 47.26 14.58 37.93
CA SER A 669 48.18 15.37 38.75
C SER A 669 48.86 14.53 39.85
N LEU A 670 48.11 13.63 40.49
CA LEU A 670 48.64 12.72 41.50
C LEU A 670 49.64 11.72 40.92
N LEU A 671 49.38 11.22 39.72
CA LEU A 671 50.27 10.26 39.04
C LEU A 671 51.59 10.92 38.60
N ASP A 672 51.53 12.17 38.16
CA ASP A 672 52.69 12.95 37.73
C ASP A 672 53.55 13.39 38.93
N SER A 673 52.95 14.16 39.83
CA SER A 673 53.68 14.92 40.87
C SER A 673 53.56 14.36 42.29
N GLY A 674 52.67 13.38 42.51
CA GLY A 674 52.35 12.88 43.85
C GLY A 674 51.46 13.79 44.69
N THR A 675 51.01 14.92 44.13
CA THR A 675 50.13 15.87 44.79
C THR A 675 48.80 16.00 44.06
N VAL A 676 47.71 16.05 44.83
CA VAL A 676 46.40 16.44 44.31
C VAL A 676 46.29 17.95 44.54
N PRO A 677 45.98 18.76 43.52
CA PRO A 677 45.77 20.19 43.71
C PRO A 677 44.64 20.41 44.74
N GLU A 678 44.86 21.27 45.74
CA GLU A 678 43.78 21.73 46.60
C GLU A 678 42.83 22.58 45.75
N ASN A 679 41.77 21.96 45.23
CA ASN A 679 40.66 22.72 44.67
C ASN A 679 39.68 23.07 45.80
N ASP A 680 39.59 24.38 46.06
CA ASP A 680 38.53 25.06 46.80
C ASP A 680 37.16 24.48 46.37
N PRO A 681 36.26 24.08 47.29
CA PRO A 681 34.98 23.47 46.92
C PRO A 681 34.07 24.54 46.29
N VAL A 682 34.19 24.74 44.98
CA VAL A 682 33.26 25.58 44.23
C VAL A 682 31.98 24.79 43.98
N GLY A 683 31.02 25.02 44.88
CA GLY A 683 29.75 25.64 44.50
C GLY A 683 28.76 24.80 43.71
N ASP A 684 27.64 24.51 44.38
CA ASP A 684 26.30 24.32 43.83
C ASP A 684 26.14 24.89 42.40
N GLY A 685 25.78 24.00 41.47
CA GLY A 685 25.70 24.21 40.03
C GLY A 685 24.55 25.11 39.59
N THR A 686 24.55 26.36 40.04
CA THR A 686 23.68 27.41 39.53
C THR A 686 24.44 28.69 39.22
N ARG A 687 25.23 28.72 38.14
CA ARG A 687 25.44 29.96 37.37
C ARG A 687 25.41 29.74 35.86
N ILE A 688 24.35 30.32 35.32
CA ILE A 688 24.00 30.57 33.92
C ILE A 688 25.16 31.27 33.19
N TRP A 689 25.63 30.69 32.09
CA TRP A 689 26.45 31.42 31.13
C TRP A 689 25.54 32.14 30.13
N LYS A 690 25.48 33.46 30.29
CA LYS A 690 25.08 34.39 29.24
C LYS A 690 26.09 34.32 28.09
N ARG A 691 25.53 34.28 26.89
CA ARG A 691 26.18 34.39 25.59
C ARG A 691 26.40 35.87 25.30
N ASP A 692 27.62 36.27 24.94
CA ASP A 692 27.91 37.41 24.07
C ASP A 692 29.26 37.17 23.37
N ASP A 693 29.24 37.55 22.09
CA ASP A 693 30.22 37.46 20.99
C ASP A 693 30.42 36.11 20.27
#